data_AF-A0A2G5UCZ0-F1
#
_entry.id   AF-A0A2G5UCZ0-F1
#
_cell.length_a   1.000
_cell.length_b   1.000
_cell.length_c   1.000
_cell.angle_alpha   90.00
_cell.angle_beta   90.00
_cell.angle_gamma   90.00
#
_symmetry.space_group_name_H-M   'P 1'
#
loop_
_entity.id
_entity.type
_entity.pdbx_description
1 polymer ?
#
loop_
_entity_poly.entity_id
_entity_poly.type
_entity_poly.pdbx_seq_one_letter_code
_entity_poly.pdbx_strand_id
1 'polypeptide(L)'
;MKYQKSKSTAVMLIFVFLCGINAILQDHPKPPIPDSRIVRNANEKSQDFLNHTSIVAHIANGIAIQSGLMNGKMKIEDVVGELLNFGNVPFSDVAKFNPSSITSLISKLKKMKSNLDSKLEDHEDQVLAWNDLIEQSKTVGNVEDQQRSSKYFSDIKTFNQSFNFDSLEAPGTSLTKSEQRLKFIEDSVTSDPNWQDTAIFDLTGLNVQLLGTAKAIKEFENSVKALNSYSALKEGPTVLEPVEKMIHLLKTRVSFQISFTDESKTAIGNTLGLVLGLSMDAKTVSKGIQTANDLSESISMPRKHQKKFTSGFSNGLADLKLLEVESRNPWIGKMTGVEGEKLGNLANGLDPLFKVQNQLNGLDDKLKPISSRKIRLSISNLQILSNYLSNLDSSSSEKVSSLFDELKKCNAKRTLLPNQYETSEKVVKTAKKLKALSENANAALEGLDTTQVRTTMDDVMKSLGFQDFAADPAKDIDTVMDNIKNKNGFKKIRETIKQLKTRFESIPKSLKDEVKTMIDDSTKLNTFSEEVGVHKCLQNLADDSAKVSLGVLAAQKIRKLDSDEIKNVETAVSAISEVSKGISVLKNIPNSMNQEIKDVTTSINEFPDSIAQSKVIGQSVGSLHNAYDLKKMESRIAQLSSVGPSVTDEIRKIQNPEQRQKLEKQWGDHRSDISKIQKSLNDIKSFDSKIPKSNTIGQLGSPLKNLISISSAKIDVKEKSKSLEFLISQDKIDPKIKSELEKSLKILEELETLDLDFSSHKSQFQNAPNAFNAFHSFLKNFLEMDHSKKDEEQDMTMAIIYINVGVILLLAILAGSIAYYLRVYKANKIKKAIMDFIKENRLINKKEAKERHTEELAKMSGIVKAGRQKTREHIPRNKRRKLSLPLNPDTRVIVKDEKDPYHATRIVTRSKIVYVAAESPTKKKDEKKKLGSCDDFWNMIMDQGSEFIVSCSAVSEMSSANYYSYKVNEVKEFEQFKVTTKTETPFIKDKVTCRELEVQDKTGVYPTRTIKHFHFLEWYSVSILKEHEPVFEVLNVVNTSTKPVIVHDSLGCESTMIFIGIQYVYEEVLFNPKVKFWDVIRELCDIRWGSFGQKDEETMYLLTGVFYLLIKKFKLQMTPYTEDFAILMSCRKAIKREKDDKYKKKFAEVQKATGGQAFAFLEDNEYKEFKSEETFEE
;
A
#
# COMPACT_ATOMS: atom_id res chain seq x y z
N MET A 1 49.74 51.24 17.40
CA MET A 1 49.87 49.89 18.00
C MET A 1 49.00 49.59 19.25
N LYS A 2 48.11 50.48 19.73
CA LYS A 2 47.03 50.07 20.68
C LYS A 2 45.68 49.75 20.00
N TYR A 3 45.55 50.00 18.69
CA TYR A 3 44.32 49.79 17.91
C TYR A 3 44.17 48.38 17.31
N GLN A 4 45.26 47.60 17.24
CA GLN A 4 45.27 46.27 16.63
C GLN A 4 44.91 45.15 17.64
N LYS A 5 45.08 45.40 18.94
CA LYS A 5 44.67 44.46 20.01
C LYS A 5 43.16 44.46 20.25
N SER A 6 42.46 45.58 20.06
CA SER A 6 41.00 45.67 20.23
C SER A 6 40.23 44.94 19.12
N LYS A 7 40.63 45.10 17.84
CA LYS A 7 40.05 44.35 16.70
C LYS A 7 40.25 42.84 16.84
N SER A 8 41.41 42.39 17.32
CA SER A 8 41.67 40.96 17.53
C SER A 8 40.83 40.38 18.68
N THR A 9 40.52 41.18 19.71
CA THR A 9 39.68 40.74 20.85
C THR A 9 38.19 40.70 20.48
N ALA A 10 37.70 41.64 19.65
CA ALA A 10 36.32 41.63 19.14
C ALA A 10 36.11 40.52 18.08
N VAL A 11 37.09 40.27 17.23
CA VAL A 11 37.08 39.14 16.27
C VAL A 11 37.19 37.81 17.00
N MET A 12 38.00 37.70 18.08
CA MET A 12 38.01 36.51 18.93
C MET A 12 36.70 36.31 19.67
N LEU A 13 36.06 37.36 20.19
CA LEU A 13 34.75 37.24 20.84
C LEU A 13 33.67 36.82 19.85
N ILE A 14 33.69 37.32 18.62
CA ILE A 14 32.79 36.90 17.53
C ILE A 14 33.10 35.48 17.06
N PHE A 15 34.37 35.06 16.98
CA PHE A 15 34.76 33.69 16.66
C PHE A 15 34.38 32.72 17.79
N VAL A 16 34.52 33.11 19.06
CA VAL A 16 34.09 32.32 20.22
C VAL A 16 32.56 32.28 20.32
N PHE A 17 31.84 33.34 19.93
CA PHE A 17 30.38 33.34 19.85
C PHE A 17 29.85 32.54 18.66
N LEU A 18 30.52 32.57 17.50
CA LEU A 18 30.18 31.77 16.31
C LEU A 18 30.54 30.29 16.50
N CYS A 19 31.69 29.99 17.10
CA CYS A 19 32.05 28.64 17.53
C CYS A 19 31.14 28.16 18.67
N GLY A 20 30.68 29.04 19.57
CA GLY A 20 29.69 28.72 20.60
C GLY A 20 28.30 28.41 20.03
N ILE A 21 27.87 29.14 18.99
CA ILE A 21 26.62 28.84 18.26
C ILE A 21 26.75 27.53 17.46
N ASN A 22 27.91 27.25 16.88
CA ASN A 22 28.14 26.00 16.16
C ASN A 22 28.31 24.78 17.10
N ALA A 23 28.89 24.98 18.29
CA ALA A 23 28.98 23.97 19.34
C ALA A 23 27.62 23.69 20.01
N ILE A 24 26.77 24.70 20.19
CA ILE A 24 25.38 24.51 20.68
C ILE A 24 24.47 23.86 19.61
N LEU A 25 24.87 23.90 18.32
CA LEU A 25 24.19 23.22 17.21
C LEU A 25 24.76 21.82 16.90
N GLN A 26 25.90 21.45 17.48
CA GLN A 26 26.51 20.12 17.37
C GLN A 26 27.09 19.67 18.70
N ASP A 27 26.23 19.33 19.66
CA ASP A 27 26.64 18.49 20.80
C ASP A 27 25.63 17.38 21.05
N HIS A 28 25.79 16.32 20.25
CA HIS A 28 25.68 14.97 20.79
C HIS A 28 26.93 14.22 20.32
N PRO A 29 27.88 13.89 21.21
CA PRO A 29 28.96 12.99 20.86
C PRO A 29 28.36 11.65 20.46
N LYS A 30 28.67 11.18 19.25
CA LYS A 30 28.57 9.75 18.95
C LYS A 30 29.58 9.03 19.85
N PRO A 31 29.17 8.11 20.74
CA PRO A 31 30.14 7.29 21.46
C PRO A 31 30.87 6.38 20.47
N PRO A 32 32.13 6.01 20.74
CA PRO A 32 32.87 5.07 19.91
C PRO A 32 32.14 3.71 19.95
N ILE A 33 31.79 3.20 18.77
CA ILE A 33 31.32 1.82 18.62
C ILE A 33 32.55 0.93 18.85
N PRO A 34 32.53 -0.04 19.79
CA PRO A 34 33.60 -1.02 19.91
C PRO A 34 33.73 -1.79 18.61
N ASP A 35 34.97 -2.01 18.15
CA ASP A 35 35.31 -2.82 16.98
C ASP A 35 34.68 -4.23 17.08
N SER A 36 33.46 -4.37 16.58
CA SER A 36 32.94 -5.63 16.09
C SER A 36 32.99 -5.53 14.58
N ARG A 37 33.78 -6.39 13.94
CA ARG A 37 33.82 -6.55 12.47
C ARG A 37 32.40 -6.78 11.93
N ILE A 38 31.72 -5.71 11.52
CA ILE A 38 30.48 -5.78 10.77
C ILE A 38 30.86 -6.08 9.31
N VAL A 39 30.38 -7.22 8.82
CA VAL A 39 30.40 -7.55 7.40
C VAL A 39 29.62 -6.46 6.66
N ARG A 40 30.31 -5.65 5.84
CA ARG A 40 29.67 -4.61 5.00
C ARG A 40 28.71 -5.27 4.00
N ASN A 41 27.43 -4.96 4.10
CA ASN A 41 26.37 -5.48 3.22
C ASN A 41 26.44 -4.87 1.80
N ALA A 42 26.13 -5.67 0.78
CA ALA A 42 26.14 -5.25 -0.63
C ALA A 42 25.18 -4.07 -0.95
N ASN A 43 24.10 -3.89 -0.16
CA ASN A 43 23.10 -2.83 -0.39
C ASN A 43 23.63 -1.41 -0.13
N GLU A 44 24.61 -1.21 0.76
CA GLU A 44 25.20 0.13 1.00
C GLU A 44 26.01 0.61 -0.20
N LYS A 45 26.69 -0.31 -0.89
CA LYS A 45 27.57 -0.01 -2.03
C LYS A 45 26.82 0.46 -3.27
N SER A 46 25.70 -0.19 -3.59
CA SER A 46 24.85 0.22 -4.73
C SER A 46 24.26 1.61 -4.50
N GLN A 47 23.74 1.88 -3.30
CA GLN A 47 23.15 3.19 -2.99
C GLN A 47 24.21 4.31 -3.01
N ASP A 48 25.41 4.04 -2.50
CA ASP A 48 26.54 4.98 -2.57
C ASP A 48 26.94 5.29 -4.01
N PHE A 49 26.99 4.28 -4.89
CA PHE A 49 27.25 4.45 -6.32
C PHE A 49 26.19 5.31 -7.01
N LEU A 50 24.91 5.10 -6.71
CA LEU A 50 23.81 5.91 -7.25
C LEU A 50 23.90 7.37 -6.79
N ASN A 51 24.17 7.61 -5.50
CA ASN A 51 24.27 8.96 -4.95
C ASN A 51 25.41 9.74 -5.61
N HIS A 52 26.60 9.12 -5.72
CA HIS A 52 27.77 9.74 -6.33
C HIS A 52 27.58 10.04 -7.82
N THR A 53 26.98 9.11 -8.58
CA THR A 53 26.69 9.35 -10.00
C THR A 53 25.58 10.38 -10.21
N SER A 54 24.62 10.50 -9.28
CA SER A 54 23.58 11.55 -9.31
C SER A 54 24.18 12.96 -9.13
N ILE A 55 25.09 13.15 -8.17
CA ILE A 55 25.82 14.42 -8.00
C ILE A 55 26.52 14.84 -9.29
N VAL A 56 27.21 13.89 -9.95
CA VAL A 56 27.89 14.14 -11.23
C VAL A 56 26.90 14.52 -12.33
N ALA A 57 25.78 13.81 -12.43
CA ALA A 57 24.73 14.12 -13.41
C ALA A 57 24.12 15.50 -13.19
N HIS A 58 23.82 15.88 -11.95
CA HIS A 58 23.25 17.18 -11.61
C HIS A 58 24.22 18.31 -11.95
N ILE A 59 25.50 18.20 -11.59
CA ILE A 59 26.49 19.25 -11.87
C ILE A 59 26.75 19.37 -13.36
N ALA A 60 27.01 18.26 -14.06
CA ALA A 60 27.26 18.28 -15.50
C ALA A 60 26.08 18.85 -16.26
N ASN A 61 24.84 18.49 -15.87
CA ASN A 61 23.66 19.01 -16.53
C ASN A 61 23.36 20.47 -16.14
N GLY A 62 23.62 20.88 -14.90
CA GLY A 62 23.51 22.28 -14.48
C GLY A 62 24.41 23.20 -15.30
N ILE A 63 25.68 22.81 -15.49
CA ILE A 63 26.62 23.55 -16.36
C ILE A 63 26.10 23.60 -17.81
N ALA A 64 25.62 22.48 -18.35
CA ALA A 64 25.10 22.42 -19.71
C ALA A 64 23.87 23.32 -19.93
N ILE A 65 22.93 23.34 -18.97
CA ILE A 65 21.75 24.22 -19.04
C ILE A 65 22.17 25.67 -18.93
N GLN A 66 23.02 26.02 -17.95
CA GLN A 66 23.48 27.38 -17.76
C GLN A 66 24.19 27.91 -19.01
N SER A 67 25.20 27.19 -19.48
CA SER A 67 25.95 27.54 -20.69
C SER A 67 25.02 27.63 -21.90
N GLY A 68 24.12 26.64 -22.09
CA GLY A 68 23.18 26.59 -23.21
C GLY A 68 22.15 27.72 -23.24
N LEU A 69 21.66 28.16 -22.08
CA LEU A 69 20.75 29.30 -21.98
C LEU A 69 21.49 30.63 -22.22
N MET A 70 22.68 30.79 -21.64
CA MET A 70 23.47 32.02 -21.76
C MET A 70 23.96 32.26 -23.19
N ASN A 71 24.36 31.21 -23.91
CA ASN A 71 24.84 31.29 -25.30
C ASN A 71 23.73 31.11 -26.37
N GLY A 72 22.47 31.00 -25.96
CA GLY A 72 21.33 30.88 -26.87
C GLY A 72 21.18 29.53 -27.59
N LYS A 73 21.97 28.50 -27.25
CA LYS A 73 21.83 27.14 -27.81
C LYS A 73 20.59 26.40 -27.28
N MET A 74 20.01 26.84 -26.16
CA MET A 74 18.77 26.30 -25.59
C MET A 74 17.67 27.37 -25.54
N LYS A 75 16.45 26.97 -25.87
CA LYS A 75 15.27 27.81 -25.66
C LYS A 75 14.81 27.69 -24.21
N ILE A 76 14.50 28.82 -23.58
CA ILE A 76 14.06 28.84 -22.18
C ILE A 76 12.73 28.08 -22.01
N GLU A 77 11.83 28.13 -22.98
CA GLU A 77 10.55 27.42 -22.94
C GLU A 77 10.73 25.90 -22.85
N ASP A 78 11.69 25.35 -23.60
CA ASP A 78 11.99 23.91 -23.59
C ASP A 78 12.57 23.49 -22.23
N VAL A 79 13.52 24.27 -21.69
CA VAL A 79 14.15 23.99 -20.39
C VAL A 79 13.14 24.11 -19.25
N VAL A 80 12.35 25.19 -19.21
CA VAL A 80 11.32 25.39 -18.18
C VAL A 80 10.24 24.33 -18.25
N GLY A 81 9.76 24.00 -19.46
CA GLY A 81 8.76 22.94 -19.64
C GLY A 81 9.26 21.59 -19.12
N GLU A 82 10.54 21.27 -19.36
CA GLU A 82 11.15 20.05 -18.83
C GLU A 82 11.34 20.09 -17.30
N LEU A 83 11.82 21.20 -16.72
CA LEU A 83 12.04 21.34 -15.27
C LEU A 83 10.73 21.34 -14.47
N LEU A 84 9.65 21.91 -15.03
CA LEU A 84 8.30 21.87 -14.45
C LEU A 84 7.50 20.62 -14.84
N ASN A 85 8.12 19.66 -15.54
CA ASN A 85 7.54 18.38 -15.90
C ASN A 85 6.27 18.45 -16.77
N PHE A 86 6.23 19.33 -17.76
CA PHE A 86 5.11 19.43 -18.72
C PHE A 86 5.00 18.22 -19.66
N GLY A 87 6.05 17.40 -19.74
CA GLY A 87 6.09 16.22 -20.60
C GLY A 87 5.92 16.61 -22.07
N ASN A 88 4.90 16.06 -22.72
CA ASN A 88 4.60 16.35 -24.12
C ASN A 88 3.67 17.57 -24.30
N VAL A 89 3.22 18.20 -23.21
CA VAL A 89 2.36 19.38 -23.30
C VAL A 89 3.19 20.58 -23.76
N PRO A 90 2.84 21.21 -24.90
CA PRO A 90 3.57 22.38 -25.37
C PRO A 90 3.51 23.53 -24.37
N PHE A 91 4.65 24.22 -24.17
CA PHE A 91 4.71 25.41 -23.32
C PHE A 91 3.64 26.45 -23.70
N SER A 92 3.35 26.59 -24.99
CA SER A 92 2.32 27.51 -25.50
C SER A 92 0.91 27.15 -25.05
N ASP A 93 0.59 25.87 -24.89
CA ASP A 93 -0.73 25.40 -24.50
C ASP A 93 -0.97 25.71 -23.01
N VAL A 94 0.06 25.60 -22.18
CA VAL A 94 0.02 26.05 -20.77
C VAL A 94 -0.05 27.57 -20.69
N ALA A 95 0.76 28.29 -21.48
CA ALA A 95 0.76 29.75 -21.48
C ALA A 95 -0.60 30.34 -21.90
N LYS A 96 -1.31 29.70 -22.84
CA LYS A 96 -2.63 30.13 -23.33
C LYS A 96 -3.81 29.46 -22.61
N PHE A 97 -3.56 28.76 -21.51
CA PHE A 97 -4.61 28.01 -20.80
C PHE A 97 -5.73 28.96 -20.32
N ASN A 98 -6.97 28.69 -20.77
CA ASN A 98 -8.13 29.48 -20.41
C ASN A 98 -9.01 28.76 -19.36
N PRO A 99 -9.00 29.18 -18.08
CA PRO A 99 -9.79 28.56 -17.04
C PRO A 99 -11.28 28.91 -17.09
N SER A 100 -11.67 30.04 -17.71
CA SER A 100 -13.03 30.58 -17.58
C SER A 100 -14.07 29.68 -18.25
N SER A 101 -13.78 29.21 -19.46
CA SER A 101 -14.68 28.33 -20.21
C SER A 101 -14.84 26.97 -19.51
N ILE A 102 -13.77 26.42 -18.93
CA ILE A 102 -13.83 25.16 -18.17
C ILE A 102 -14.65 25.34 -16.88
N THR A 103 -14.43 26.45 -16.15
CA THR A 103 -15.18 26.77 -14.92
C THR A 103 -16.66 26.98 -15.20
N SER A 104 -16.99 27.58 -16.35
CA SER A 104 -18.37 27.74 -16.83
C SER A 104 -19.03 26.38 -17.06
N LEU A 105 -18.36 25.45 -17.78
CA LEU A 105 -18.87 24.10 -17.98
C LEU A 105 -19.06 23.37 -16.64
N ILE A 106 -18.09 23.43 -15.74
CA ILE A 106 -18.19 22.82 -14.39
C ILE A 106 -19.40 23.36 -13.63
N SER A 107 -19.65 24.67 -13.68
CA SER A 107 -20.80 25.29 -13.02
C SER A 107 -22.13 24.82 -13.62
N LYS A 108 -22.21 24.71 -14.95
CA LYS A 108 -23.38 24.15 -15.64
C LYS A 108 -23.59 22.67 -15.29
N LEU A 109 -22.52 21.87 -15.19
CA LEU A 109 -22.58 20.47 -14.76
C LEU A 109 -23.10 20.32 -13.32
N LYS A 110 -22.62 21.16 -12.38
CA LYS A 110 -23.13 21.20 -10.99
C LYS A 110 -24.64 21.47 -10.96
N LYS A 111 -25.10 22.47 -11.72
CA LYS A 111 -26.53 22.81 -11.83
C LYS A 111 -27.34 21.71 -12.50
N MET A 112 -26.76 21.03 -13.49
CA MET A 112 -27.44 19.95 -14.19
C MET A 112 -27.64 18.74 -13.28
N LYS A 113 -26.61 18.36 -12.51
CA LYS A 113 -26.68 17.24 -11.56
C LYS A 113 -27.90 17.32 -10.64
N SER A 114 -28.27 18.50 -10.14
CA SER A 114 -29.45 18.68 -9.27
C SER A 114 -30.79 18.66 -10.01
N ASN A 115 -30.79 18.85 -11.33
CA ASN A 115 -32.00 18.96 -12.14
C ASN A 115 -32.41 17.64 -12.83
N LEU A 116 -31.52 16.65 -12.84
CA LEU A 116 -31.79 15.35 -13.45
C LEU A 116 -32.58 14.46 -12.48
N ASP A 117 -33.72 13.93 -12.95
CA ASP A 117 -34.58 13.07 -12.14
C ASP A 117 -33.93 11.71 -11.88
N SER A 118 -33.73 11.35 -10.61
CA SER A 118 -33.16 10.06 -10.20
C SER A 118 -34.13 8.89 -10.39
N LYS A 119 -35.43 9.15 -10.56
CA LYS A 119 -36.45 8.11 -10.80
C LYS A 119 -36.37 7.49 -12.19
N LEU A 120 -35.59 8.09 -13.09
CA LEU A 120 -35.42 7.61 -14.46
C LEU A 120 -34.33 6.55 -14.60
N GLU A 121 -33.52 6.28 -13.57
CA GLU A 121 -32.37 5.37 -13.67
C GLU A 121 -32.76 3.98 -14.17
N ASP A 122 -33.84 3.39 -13.66
CA ASP A 122 -34.30 2.06 -14.11
C ASP A 122 -34.72 2.05 -15.60
N HIS A 123 -35.35 3.14 -16.07
CA HIS A 123 -35.76 3.27 -17.47
C HIS A 123 -34.56 3.53 -18.38
N GLU A 124 -33.60 4.33 -17.92
CA GLU A 124 -32.34 4.58 -18.60
C GLU A 124 -31.50 3.31 -18.73
N ASP A 125 -31.42 2.50 -17.67
CA ASP A 125 -30.75 1.20 -17.71
C ASP A 125 -31.42 0.25 -18.71
N GLN A 126 -32.76 0.29 -18.82
CA GLN A 126 -33.46 -0.43 -19.90
C GLN A 126 -33.07 0.07 -21.30
N VAL A 127 -32.94 1.39 -21.51
CA VAL A 127 -32.48 1.95 -22.81
C VAL A 127 -31.11 1.39 -23.17
N LEU A 128 -30.18 1.41 -22.21
CA LEU A 128 -28.82 0.90 -22.41
C LEU A 128 -28.81 -0.61 -22.66
N ALA A 129 -29.64 -1.37 -21.95
CA ALA A 129 -29.79 -2.81 -22.16
C ALA A 129 -30.34 -3.14 -23.55
N TRP A 130 -31.30 -2.36 -24.06
CA TRP A 130 -31.82 -2.51 -25.42
C TRP A 130 -30.76 -2.17 -26.48
N ASN A 131 -29.99 -1.11 -26.27
CA ASN A 131 -28.89 -0.76 -27.18
C ASN A 131 -27.80 -1.84 -27.19
N ASP A 132 -27.43 -2.37 -26.03
CA ASP A 132 -26.47 -3.48 -25.92
C ASP A 132 -27.00 -4.74 -26.62
N LEU A 133 -28.28 -5.07 -26.46
CA LEU A 133 -28.91 -6.17 -27.19
C LEU A 133 -28.88 -5.96 -28.71
N ILE A 134 -29.10 -4.73 -29.18
CA ILE A 134 -29.01 -4.37 -30.61
C ILE A 134 -27.58 -4.56 -31.11
N GLU A 135 -26.58 -4.03 -30.42
CA GLU A 135 -25.18 -4.15 -30.82
C GLU A 135 -24.72 -5.61 -30.85
N GLN A 136 -24.97 -6.36 -29.77
CA GLN A 136 -24.62 -7.79 -29.71
C GLN A 136 -25.31 -8.61 -30.80
N SER A 137 -26.53 -8.22 -31.22
CA SER A 137 -27.22 -8.93 -32.28
C SER A 137 -26.50 -8.86 -33.64
N LYS A 138 -25.67 -7.83 -33.87
CA LYS A 138 -24.90 -7.67 -35.12
C LYS A 138 -23.77 -8.71 -35.23
N THR A 139 -23.38 -9.37 -34.13
CA THR A 139 -22.22 -10.28 -34.09
C THR A 139 -22.56 -11.76 -33.97
N VAL A 140 -23.85 -12.11 -34.03
CA VAL A 140 -24.34 -13.49 -33.94
C VAL A 140 -23.92 -14.34 -35.15
N GLY A 141 -23.82 -13.74 -36.34
CA GLY A 141 -23.66 -14.50 -37.59
C GLY A 141 -24.94 -15.21 -38.01
N ASN A 142 -24.85 -16.12 -39.00
CA ASN A 142 -26.02 -16.82 -39.55
C ASN A 142 -26.36 -18.07 -38.73
N VAL A 143 -27.40 -17.98 -37.90
CA VAL A 143 -27.94 -19.11 -37.10
C VAL A 143 -28.67 -20.14 -37.96
N GLU A 144 -29.13 -19.75 -39.15
CA GLU A 144 -29.90 -20.59 -40.07
C GLU A 144 -28.99 -21.30 -41.10
N ASP A 145 -27.66 -21.22 -40.96
CA ASP A 145 -26.70 -21.94 -41.81
C ASP A 145 -26.70 -23.46 -41.51
N GLN A 146 -27.63 -24.15 -42.15
CA GLN A 146 -27.82 -25.60 -42.04
C GLN A 146 -26.67 -26.39 -42.67
N GLN A 147 -25.97 -25.82 -43.66
CA GLN A 147 -24.92 -26.53 -44.38
C GLN A 147 -23.69 -26.73 -43.50
N ARG A 148 -23.25 -25.68 -42.80
CA ARG A 148 -22.12 -25.76 -41.85
C ARG A 148 -22.40 -26.71 -40.69
N SER A 149 -23.62 -26.69 -40.18
CA SER A 149 -24.07 -27.55 -39.07
C SER A 149 -24.15 -29.02 -39.49
N SER A 150 -24.68 -29.32 -40.68
CA SER A 150 -24.87 -30.70 -41.15
C SER A 150 -23.57 -31.49 -41.28
N LYS A 151 -22.50 -30.87 -41.81
CA LYS A 151 -21.17 -31.50 -41.91
C LYS A 151 -20.61 -31.85 -40.53
N TYR A 152 -20.67 -30.91 -39.60
CA TYR A 152 -20.19 -31.12 -38.23
C TYR A 152 -20.89 -32.32 -37.56
N PHE A 153 -22.23 -32.38 -37.60
CA PHE A 153 -22.96 -33.48 -36.98
C PHE A 153 -22.74 -34.83 -37.69
N SER A 154 -22.46 -34.82 -39.01
CA SER A 154 -22.03 -36.02 -39.73
C SER A 154 -20.70 -36.56 -39.19
N ASP A 155 -19.71 -35.69 -38.99
CA ASP A 155 -18.40 -36.08 -38.46
C ASP A 155 -18.51 -36.57 -37.00
N ILE A 156 -19.35 -35.92 -36.18
CA ILE A 156 -19.65 -36.37 -34.81
C ILE A 156 -20.38 -37.72 -34.80
N LYS A 157 -21.25 -37.99 -35.77
CA LYS A 157 -21.89 -39.31 -35.92
C LYS A 157 -20.85 -40.39 -36.22
N THR A 158 -19.91 -40.13 -37.12
CA THR A 158 -18.81 -41.06 -37.42
C THR A 158 -17.95 -41.30 -36.18
N PHE A 159 -17.63 -40.25 -35.41
CA PHE A 159 -16.93 -40.36 -34.14
C PHE A 159 -17.70 -41.26 -33.14
N ASN A 160 -18.99 -41.00 -32.92
CA ASN A 160 -19.81 -41.75 -31.97
C ASN A 160 -19.92 -43.26 -32.30
N GLN A 161 -19.91 -43.61 -33.59
CA GLN A 161 -20.01 -44.99 -34.05
C GLN A 161 -18.67 -45.73 -34.02
N SER A 162 -17.57 -45.04 -34.33
CA SER A 162 -16.27 -45.67 -34.60
C SER A 162 -15.30 -45.59 -33.42
N PHE A 163 -15.48 -44.63 -32.52
CA PHE A 163 -14.56 -44.40 -31.41
C PHE A 163 -14.85 -45.31 -30.20
N ASN A 164 -13.79 -45.86 -29.60
CA ASN A 164 -13.89 -46.70 -28.41
C ASN A 164 -13.90 -45.84 -27.12
N PHE A 165 -15.08 -45.48 -26.61
CA PHE A 165 -15.22 -44.66 -25.41
C PHE A 165 -14.71 -45.34 -24.13
N ASP A 166 -14.81 -46.66 -24.01
CA ASP A 166 -14.42 -47.40 -22.80
C ASP A 166 -12.91 -47.24 -22.50
N SER A 167 -12.11 -47.10 -23.55
CA SER A 167 -10.67 -46.90 -23.45
C SER A 167 -10.28 -45.55 -22.82
N LEU A 168 -11.16 -44.53 -22.85
CA LEU A 168 -10.91 -43.24 -22.19
C LEU A 168 -11.10 -43.34 -20.67
N GLU A 169 -12.04 -44.17 -20.21
CA GLU A 169 -12.35 -44.35 -18.80
C GLU A 169 -11.49 -45.44 -18.12
N ALA A 170 -10.77 -46.23 -18.93
CA ALA A 170 -10.01 -47.39 -18.48
C ALA A 170 -8.95 -47.07 -17.42
N PRO A 171 -8.10 -46.01 -17.55
CA PRO A 171 -7.09 -45.69 -16.53
C PRO A 171 -7.70 -45.37 -15.17
N GLY A 172 -8.71 -44.49 -15.14
CA GLY A 172 -9.38 -44.08 -13.90
C GLY A 172 -10.10 -45.25 -13.21
N THR A 173 -10.72 -46.11 -14.00
CA THR A 173 -11.37 -47.34 -13.50
C THR A 173 -10.36 -48.31 -12.92
N SER A 174 -9.25 -48.56 -13.62
CA SER A 174 -8.21 -49.49 -13.18
C SER A 174 -7.46 -48.99 -11.93
N LEU A 175 -7.20 -47.68 -11.84
CA LEU A 175 -6.63 -47.04 -10.65
C LEU A 175 -7.56 -47.14 -9.44
N THR A 176 -8.87 -46.96 -9.65
CA THR A 176 -9.87 -47.11 -8.57
C THR A 176 -9.91 -48.55 -8.05
N LYS A 177 -9.85 -49.55 -8.93
CA LYS A 177 -9.76 -50.97 -8.53
C LYS A 177 -8.47 -51.27 -7.77
N SER A 178 -7.34 -50.70 -8.21
CA SER A 178 -6.04 -50.86 -7.54
C SER A 178 -6.06 -50.26 -6.14
N GLU A 179 -6.65 -49.06 -5.99
CA GLU A 179 -6.82 -48.40 -4.69
C GLU A 179 -7.73 -49.21 -3.76
N GLN A 180 -8.85 -49.73 -4.26
CA GLN A 180 -9.77 -50.58 -3.49
C GLN A 180 -9.10 -51.88 -3.04
N ARG A 181 -8.33 -52.53 -3.92
CA ARG A 181 -7.60 -53.76 -3.57
C ARG A 181 -6.51 -53.48 -2.54
N LEU A 182 -5.76 -52.39 -2.70
CA LEU A 182 -4.76 -51.96 -1.71
C LEU A 182 -5.40 -51.75 -0.34
N LYS A 183 -6.53 -51.04 -0.29
CA LYS A 183 -7.25 -50.79 0.96
C LYS A 183 -7.73 -52.07 1.62
N PHE A 184 -8.29 -53.00 0.83
CA PHE A 184 -8.69 -54.31 1.33
C PHE A 184 -7.52 -55.07 1.98
N ILE A 185 -6.33 -55.01 1.38
CA ILE A 185 -5.12 -55.64 1.93
C ILE A 185 -4.70 -54.96 3.23
N GLU A 186 -4.68 -53.61 3.27
CA GLU A 186 -4.35 -52.85 4.47
C GLU A 186 -5.28 -53.17 5.66
N ASP A 187 -6.59 -53.22 5.40
CA ASP A 187 -7.61 -53.51 6.41
C ASP A 187 -7.50 -54.96 6.92
N SER A 188 -7.10 -55.89 6.05
CA SER A 188 -7.00 -57.31 6.40
C SER A 188 -5.69 -57.65 7.12
N VAL A 189 -4.55 -57.06 6.70
CA VAL A 189 -3.25 -57.17 7.40
C VAL A 189 -3.32 -56.69 8.84
N THR A 190 -4.17 -55.69 9.13
CA THR A 190 -4.31 -55.12 10.48
C THR A 190 -5.19 -55.95 11.41
N SER A 191 -5.89 -56.97 10.89
CA SER A 191 -6.93 -57.70 11.62
C SER A 191 -6.57 -59.17 11.95
N ASP A 192 -5.63 -59.80 11.25
CA ASP A 192 -5.31 -61.23 11.40
C ASP A 192 -3.83 -61.50 11.81
N PRO A 193 -3.57 -62.16 12.96
CA PRO A 193 -2.23 -62.56 13.38
C PRO A 193 -1.50 -63.52 12.43
N ASN A 194 -2.24 -64.35 11.66
CA ASN A 194 -1.73 -65.38 10.76
C ASN A 194 -1.90 -65.02 9.26
N TRP A 195 -1.97 -63.72 8.94
CA TRP A 195 -2.11 -63.20 7.57
C TRP A 195 -1.08 -63.73 6.54
N GLN A 196 0.04 -64.30 7.01
CA GLN A 196 1.13 -64.83 6.17
C GLN A 196 0.65 -65.83 5.11
N ASP A 197 -0.33 -66.70 5.43
CA ASP A 197 -0.81 -67.75 4.52
C ASP A 197 -1.66 -67.20 3.35
N THR A 198 -2.29 -66.03 3.52
CA THR A 198 -3.16 -65.40 2.49
C THR A 198 -2.47 -64.24 1.76
N ALA A 199 -1.36 -63.72 2.30
CA ALA A 199 -0.67 -62.52 1.82
C ALA A 199 -0.21 -62.60 0.35
N ILE A 200 0.30 -63.76 -0.08
CA ILE A 200 0.80 -63.95 -1.46
C ILE A 200 -0.35 -63.78 -2.46
N PHE A 201 -1.49 -64.44 -2.23
CA PHE A 201 -2.65 -64.36 -3.11
C PHE A 201 -3.13 -62.92 -3.30
N ASP A 202 -3.15 -62.15 -2.21
CA ASP A 202 -3.61 -60.77 -2.23
C ASP A 202 -2.64 -59.80 -2.87
N LEU A 203 -1.34 -59.93 -2.59
CA LEU A 203 -0.30 -59.13 -3.23
C LEU A 203 -0.18 -59.47 -4.73
N THR A 204 -0.38 -60.73 -5.12
CA THR A 204 -0.51 -61.12 -6.53
C THR A 204 -1.72 -60.45 -7.18
N GLY A 205 -2.86 -60.44 -6.48
CA GLY A 205 -4.06 -59.73 -6.93
C GLY A 205 -3.82 -58.23 -7.13
N LEU A 206 -3.11 -57.57 -6.21
CA LEU A 206 -2.73 -56.17 -6.34
C LEU A 206 -1.80 -55.93 -7.53
N ASN A 207 -0.77 -56.76 -7.70
CA ASN A 207 0.16 -56.64 -8.83
C ASN A 207 -0.55 -56.75 -10.17
N VAL A 208 -1.50 -57.70 -10.31
CA VAL A 208 -2.32 -57.84 -11.52
C VAL A 208 -3.11 -56.56 -11.80
N GLN A 209 -3.67 -55.90 -10.77
CA GLN A 209 -4.41 -54.63 -10.96
C GLN A 209 -3.49 -53.47 -11.35
N LEU A 210 -2.28 -53.40 -10.77
CA LEU A 210 -1.28 -52.38 -11.12
C LEU A 210 -0.77 -52.55 -12.55
N LEU A 211 -0.47 -53.78 -12.98
CA LEU A 211 -0.11 -54.07 -14.36
C LEU A 211 -1.28 -53.83 -15.33
N GLY A 212 -2.51 -54.13 -14.90
CA GLY A 212 -3.73 -53.75 -15.61
C GLY A 212 -3.85 -52.24 -15.81
N THR A 213 -3.46 -51.45 -14.81
CA THR A 213 -3.42 -49.99 -14.90
C THR A 213 -2.41 -49.51 -15.94
N ALA A 214 -1.21 -50.09 -15.96
CA ALA A 214 -0.21 -49.75 -16.98
C ALA A 214 -0.71 -50.05 -18.40
N LYS A 215 -1.40 -51.19 -18.59
CA LYS A 215 -2.04 -51.54 -19.87
C LYS A 215 -3.15 -50.54 -20.23
N ALA A 216 -4.01 -50.19 -19.28
CA ALA A 216 -5.09 -49.24 -19.48
C ALA A 216 -4.57 -47.84 -19.87
N ILE A 217 -3.47 -47.38 -19.26
CA ILE A 217 -2.82 -46.10 -19.63
C ILE A 217 -2.25 -46.16 -21.06
N LYS A 218 -1.70 -47.32 -21.47
CA LYS A 218 -1.20 -47.49 -22.84
C LYS A 218 -2.31 -47.51 -23.87
N GLU A 219 -3.42 -48.19 -23.57
CA GLU A 219 -4.64 -48.17 -24.39
C GLU A 219 -5.20 -46.75 -24.49
N PHE A 220 -5.25 -46.01 -23.38
CA PHE A 220 -5.65 -44.60 -23.35
C PHE A 220 -4.77 -43.73 -24.27
N GLU A 221 -3.44 -43.92 -24.27
CA GLU A 221 -2.54 -43.18 -25.17
C GLU A 221 -2.91 -43.38 -26.65
N ASN A 222 -3.20 -44.62 -27.04
CA ASN A 222 -3.64 -44.92 -28.41
C ASN A 222 -4.98 -44.26 -28.72
N SER A 223 -5.89 -44.25 -27.75
CA SER A 223 -7.19 -43.59 -27.87
C SER A 223 -7.07 -42.08 -27.96
N VAL A 224 -6.13 -41.43 -27.27
CA VAL A 224 -5.85 -40.00 -27.43
C VAL A 224 -5.33 -39.69 -28.82
N LYS A 225 -4.46 -40.54 -29.39
CA LYS A 225 -4.00 -40.39 -30.79
C LYS A 225 -5.17 -40.48 -31.77
N ALA A 226 -6.03 -41.47 -31.60
CA ALA A 226 -7.25 -41.60 -32.40
C ALA A 226 -8.18 -40.39 -32.21
N LEU A 227 -8.41 -39.96 -30.97
CA LEU A 227 -9.23 -38.79 -30.63
C LEU A 227 -8.74 -37.51 -31.33
N ASN A 228 -7.42 -37.32 -31.39
CA ASN A 228 -6.81 -36.15 -32.03
C ASN A 228 -6.97 -36.11 -33.56
N SER A 229 -7.32 -37.23 -34.21
CA SER A 229 -7.62 -37.26 -35.65
C SER A 229 -9.01 -36.69 -35.98
N TYR A 230 -9.90 -36.53 -34.99
CA TYR A 230 -11.23 -35.96 -35.20
C TYR A 230 -11.21 -34.44 -34.99
N SER A 231 -10.94 -33.69 -36.05
CA SER A 231 -10.88 -32.21 -35.98
C SER A 231 -12.20 -31.58 -35.53
N ALA A 232 -13.33 -32.19 -35.92
CA ALA A 232 -14.67 -31.77 -35.55
C ALA A 232 -14.85 -31.57 -34.04
N LEU A 233 -14.21 -32.38 -33.19
CA LEU A 233 -14.31 -32.25 -31.72
C LEU A 233 -13.85 -30.89 -31.21
N LYS A 234 -12.86 -30.28 -31.87
CA LYS A 234 -12.32 -28.96 -31.53
C LYS A 234 -13.13 -27.83 -32.17
N GLU A 235 -13.73 -28.07 -33.33
CA GLU A 235 -14.47 -27.10 -34.12
C GLU A 235 -15.89 -26.84 -33.61
N GLY A 236 -16.47 -27.78 -32.84
CA GLY A 236 -17.86 -27.73 -32.38
C GLY A 236 -18.31 -26.40 -31.76
N PRO A 237 -17.59 -25.84 -30.77
CA PRO A 237 -17.92 -24.54 -30.20
C PRO A 237 -17.93 -23.39 -31.21
N THR A 238 -17.05 -23.42 -32.21
CA THR A 238 -17.00 -22.40 -33.27
C THR A 238 -18.12 -22.60 -34.31
N VAL A 239 -18.48 -23.84 -34.61
CA VAL A 239 -19.61 -24.15 -35.51
C VAL A 239 -20.94 -23.73 -34.90
N LEU A 240 -21.11 -23.96 -33.59
CA LEU A 240 -22.35 -23.67 -32.87
C LEU A 240 -22.37 -22.29 -32.18
N GLU A 241 -21.34 -21.47 -32.37
CA GLU A 241 -21.25 -20.12 -31.81
C GLU A 241 -22.47 -19.25 -32.15
N PRO A 242 -23.01 -19.22 -33.39
CA PRO A 242 -24.21 -18.46 -33.70
C PRO A 242 -25.43 -18.90 -32.88
N VAL A 243 -25.60 -20.21 -32.68
CA VAL A 243 -26.70 -20.78 -31.88
C VAL A 243 -26.55 -20.38 -30.42
N GLU A 244 -25.33 -20.47 -29.87
CA GLU A 244 -25.05 -20.07 -28.50
C GLU A 244 -25.35 -18.58 -28.28
N LYS A 245 -24.85 -17.71 -29.17
CA LYS A 245 -25.10 -16.27 -29.10
C LYS A 245 -26.60 -15.96 -29.21
N MET A 246 -27.33 -16.64 -30.08
CA MET A 246 -28.78 -16.46 -30.20
C MET A 246 -29.54 -16.87 -28.93
N ILE A 247 -29.17 -18.00 -28.31
CA ILE A 247 -29.74 -18.41 -27.00
C ILE A 247 -29.44 -17.35 -25.94
N HIS A 248 -28.22 -16.79 -25.95
CA HIS A 248 -27.85 -15.71 -25.03
C HIS A 248 -28.72 -14.47 -25.24
N LEU A 249 -28.86 -13.99 -26.48
CA LEU A 249 -29.68 -12.81 -26.78
C LEU A 249 -31.15 -13.02 -26.42
N LEU A 250 -31.71 -14.20 -26.70
CA LEU A 250 -33.06 -14.56 -26.28
C LEU A 250 -33.21 -14.47 -24.75
N LYS A 251 -32.31 -15.08 -23.99
CA LYS A 251 -32.34 -15.03 -22.52
C LYS A 251 -32.20 -13.60 -22.01
N THR A 252 -31.30 -12.82 -22.61
CA THR A 252 -31.09 -11.41 -22.28
C THR A 252 -32.36 -10.61 -22.53
N ARG A 253 -32.98 -10.74 -23.71
CA ARG A 253 -34.25 -10.07 -24.04
C ARG A 253 -35.38 -10.44 -23.08
N VAL A 254 -35.48 -11.70 -22.66
CA VAL A 254 -36.53 -12.15 -21.72
C VAL A 254 -36.28 -11.66 -20.29
N SER A 255 -35.02 -11.38 -19.94
CA SER A 255 -34.66 -10.96 -18.58
C SER A 255 -35.12 -9.56 -18.21
N PHE A 256 -35.44 -8.70 -19.19
CA PHE A 256 -35.99 -7.36 -18.96
C PHE A 256 -37.21 -7.08 -19.84
N GLN A 257 -38.26 -6.51 -19.25
CA GLN A 257 -39.47 -6.13 -19.95
C GLN A 257 -39.43 -4.66 -20.34
N ILE A 258 -40.10 -4.29 -21.43
CA ILE A 258 -40.29 -2.89 -21.80
C ILE A 258 -41.27 -2.26 -20.80
N SER A 259 -40.79 -1.33 -19.98
CA SER A 259 -41.64 -0.57 -19.04
C SER A 259 -41.88 0.88 -19.45
N PHE A 260 -41.56 1.25 -20.69
CA PHE A 260 -41.67 2.64 -21.15
C PHE A 260 -43.13 3.11 -21.23
N THR A 261 -43.54 3.97 -20.30
CA THR A 261 -44.78 4.75 -20.33
C THR A 261 -44.61 6.04 -21.14
N ASP A 262 -45.69 6.66 -21.60
CA ASP A 262 -45.61 7.96 -22.29
C ASP A 262 -44.98 9.04 -21.39
N GLU A 263 -45.24 8.99 -20.08
CA GLU A 263 -44.59 9.84 -19.09
C GLU A 263 -43.06 9.63 -19.07
N SER A 264 -42.60 8.37 -19.07
CA SER A 264 -41.16 8.04 -19.07
C SER A 264 -40.47 8.45 -20.39
N LYS A 265 -41.15 8.31 -21.54
CA LYS A 265 -40.65 8.77 -22.85
C LYS A 265 -40.40 10.26 -22.83
N THR A 266 -41.40 11.04 -22.39
CA THR A 266 -41.29 12.49 -22.29
C THR A 266 -40.21 12.91 -21.30
N ALA A 267 -40.11 12.25 -20.14
CA ALA A 267 -39.12 12.56 -19.12
C ALA A 267 -37.68 12.30 -19.59
N ILE A 268 -37.43 11.18 -20.30
CA ILE A 268 -36.13 10.87 -20.89
C ILE A 268 -35.79 11.84 -22.03
N GLY A 269 -36.74 12.15 -22.92
CA GLY A 269 -36.56 13.17 -23.97
C GLY A 269 -36.18 14.53 -23.39
N ASN A 270 -36.91 15.01 -22.39
CA ASN A 270 -36.61 16.27 -21.70
C ASN A 270 -35.21 16.25 -21.05
N THR A 271 -34.85 15.14 -20.39
CA THR A 271 -33.52 14.95 -19.81
C THR A 271 -32.42 15.06 -20.87
N LEU A 272 -32.59 14.40 -22.01
CA LEU A 272 -31.64 14.46 -23.12
C LEU A 272 -31.56 15.86 -23.72
N GLY A 273 -32.68 16.58 -23.82
CA GLY A 273 -32.70 17.99 -24.23
C GLY A 273 -31.85 18.89 -23.32
N LEU A 274 -31.95 18.69 -22.01
CA LEU A 274 -31.12 19.40 -21.03
C LEU A 274 -29.62 19.08 -21.19
N VAL A 275 -29.28 17.80 -21.34
CA VAL A 275 -27.90 17.34 -21.50
C VAL A 275 -27.29 17.83 -22.82
N LEU A 276 -28.07 17.85 -23.91
CA LEU A 276 -27.65 18.40 -25.21
C LEU A 276 -27.23 19.87 -25.13
N GLY A 277 -27.86 20.65 -24.23
CA GLY A 277 -27.48 22.04 -23.96
C GLY A 277 -26.03 22.24 -23.50
N LEU A 278 -25.34 21.18 -23.07
CA LEU A 278 -23.93 21.21 -22.65
C LEU A 278 -22.94 20.84 -23.77
N SER A 279 -23.42 20.36 -24.92
CA SER A 279 -22.56 19.79 -25.98
C SER A 279 -21.60 20.81 -26.58
N MET A 280 -22.07 22.02 -26.89
CA MET A 280 -21.22 23.08 -27.46
C MET A 280 -20.17 23.59 -26.48
N ASP A 281 -20.52 23.71 -25.20
CA ASP A 281 -19.57 24.08 -24.15
C ASP A 281 -18.47 23.01 -24.05
N ALA A 282 -18.86 21.72 -24.03
CA ALA A 282 -17.93 20.59 -23.98
C ALA A 282 -16.97 20.58 -25.18
N LYS A 283 -17.47 20.80 -26.41
CA LYS A 283 -16.65 20.92 -27.63
C LYS A 283 -15.64 22.06 -27.50
N THR A 284 -16.08 23.21 -27.00
CA THR A 284 -15.25 24.42 -26.86
C THR A 284 -14.09 24.21 -25.89
N VAL A 285 -14.33 23.48 -24.80
CA VAL A 285 -13.32 23.29 -23.73
C VAL A 285 -12.48 22.03 -23.87
N SER A 286 -12.81 21.14 -24.82
CA SER A 286 -12.16 19.82 -24.99
C SER A 286 -10.63 19.90 -24.98
N LYS A 287 -10.05 20.83 -25.77
CA LYS A 287 -8.59 21.02 -25.80
C LYS A 287 -8.02 21.50 -24.46
N GLY A 288 -8.73 22.37 -23.73
CA GLY A 288 -8.30 22.82 -22.40
C GLY A 288 -8.32 21.71 -21.36
N ILE A 289 -9.37 20.87 -21.38
CA ILE A 289 -9.45 19.69 -20.50
C ILE A 289 -8.37 18.67 -20.85
N GLN A 290 -8.12 18.43 -22.14
CA GLN A 290 -7.02 17.59 -22.61
C GLN A 290 -5.67 18.09 -22.08
N THR A 291 -5.38 19.39 -22.23
CA THR A 291 -4.14 19.99 -21.71
C THR A 291 -4.01 19.79 -20.19
N ALA A 292 -5.10 19.97 -19.43
CA ALA A 292 -5.08 19.74 -17.98
C ALA A 292 -4.83 18.26 -17.63
N ASN A 293 -5.44 17.33 -18.37
CA ASN A 293 -5.24 15.89 -18.18
C ASN A 293 -3.79 15.49 -18.46
N ASP A 294 -3.26 15.88 -19.62
CA ASP A 294 -1.91 15.52 -20.06
C ASP A 294 -0.84 16.13 -19.14
N LEU A 295 -1.09 17.34 -18.64
CA LEU A 295 -0.20 18.01 -17.70
C LEU A 295 -0.22 17.32 -16.32
N SER A 296 -1.40 16.94 -15.83
CA SER A 296 -1.53 16.19 -14.57
C SER A 296 -0.88 14.80 -14.67
N GLU A 297 -1.03 14.11 -15.80
CA GLU A 297 -0.32 12.85 -16.08
C GLU A 297 1.20 13.07 -16.07
N SER A 298 1.68 14.09 -16.77
CA SER A 298 3.11 14.35 -16.92
C SER A 298 3.81 14.74 -15.62
N ILE A 299 3.17 15.59 -14.81
CA ILE A 299 3.70 16.01 -13.51
C ILE A 299 3.71 14.86 -12.49
N SER A 300 2.74 13.95 -12.59
CA SER A 300 2.68 12.78 -11.72
C SER A 300 3.76 11.73 -12.06
N MET A 301 4.31 11.78 -13.28
CA MET A 301 5.23 10.77 -13.82
C MET A 301 6.46 11.41 -14.50
N PRO A 302 7.25 12.22 -13.78
CA PRO A 302 8.28 13.09 -14.38
C PRO A 302 9.38 12.33 -15.14
N ARG A 303 9.65 11.07 -14.76
CA ARG A 303 10.70 10.21 -15.35
C ARG A 303 10.26 9.44 -16.59
N LYS A 304 8.96 9.38 -16.89
CA LYS A 304 8.41 8.66 -18.05
C LYS A 304 8.66 9.42 -19.36
N HIS A 305 8.81 10.75 -19.27
CA HIS A 305 8.97 11.61 -20.43
C HIS A 305 10.45 11.76 -20.79
N GLN A 306 10.75 11.64 -22.08
CA GLN A 306 12.09 11.89 -22.58
C GLN A 306 12.48 13.35 -22.33
N LYS A 307 13.61 13.56 -21.67
CA LYS A 307 14.20 14.88 -21.46
C LYS A 307 15.24 15.13 -22.54
N LYS A 308 15.12 16.25 -23.26
CA LYS A 308 16.08 16.66 -24.28
C LYS A 308 17.28 17.37 -23.65
N PHE A 309 17.04 18.22 -22.66
CA PHE A 309 18.06 19.10 -22.07
C PHE A 309 18.32 18.84 -20.59
N THR A 310 17.36 18.28 -19.86
CA THR A 310 17.40 18.13 -18.40
C THR A 310 17.56 16.68 -17.93
N SER A 311 18.16 15.81 -18.75
CA SER A 311 18.28 14.36 -18.44
C SER A 311 19.00 14.03 -17.13
N GLY A 312 19.85 14.93 -16.61
CA GLY A 312 20.45 14.82 -15.28
C GLY A 312 19.46 15.11 -14.15
N PHE A 313 18.44 15.93 -14.39
CA PHE A 313 17.38 16.28 -13.44
C PHE A 313 16.12 15.45 -13.73
N SER A 314 16.19 14.15 -13.48
CA SER A 314 15.12 13.18 -13.81
C SER A 314 13.78 13.50 -13.12
N ASN A 315 13.79 14.16 -11.95
CA ASN A 315 12.61 14.64 -11.23
C ASN A 315 12.32 16.15 -11.47
N GLY A 316 12.98 16.77 -12.45
CA GLY A 316 12.82 18.19 -12.78
C GLY A 316 13.40 19.11 -11.71
N LEU A 317 12.65 20.16 -11.34
CA LEU A 317 13.11 21.19 -10.40
C LEU A 317 13.49 20.64 -9.01
N ALA A 318 12.92 19.50 -8.60
CA ALA A 318 13.28 18.85 -7.35
C ALA A 318 14.76 18.44 -7.29
N ASP A 319 15.31 17.93 -8.38
CA ASP A 319 16.73 17.56 -8.47
C ASP A 319 17.61 18.81 -8.60
N LEU A 320 17.15 19.82 -9.36
CA LEU A 320 17.88 21.09 -9.49
C LEU A 320 18.08 21.77 -8.12
N LYS A 321 17.09 21.69 -7.22
CA LYS A 321 17.18 22.22 -5.84
C LYS A 321 18.32 21.59 -5.02
N LEU A 322 18.77 20.38 -5.36
CA LEU A 322 19.89 19.72 -4.66
C LEU A 322 21.25 20.24 -5.13
N LEU A 323 21.34 20.75 -6.35
CA LEU A 323 22.58 21.15 -7.01
C LEU A 323 23.40 22.17 -6.20
N GLU A 324 22.73 23.10 -5.52
CA GLU A 324 23.40 24.11 -4.70
C GLU A 324 24.19 23.49 -3.52
N VAL A 325 23.63 22.46 -2.88
CA VAL A 325 24.29 21.75 -1.79
C VAL A 325 25.31 20.76 -2.34
N GLU A 326 24.97 20.05 -3.41
CA GLU A 326 25.81 19.03 -4.03
C GLU A 326 27.08 19.62 -4.66
N SER A 327 27.01 20.83 -5.23
CA SER A 327 28.18 21.55 -5.75
C SER A 327 29.22 21.90 -4.67
N ARG A 328 28.84 21.86 -3.39
CA ARG A 328 29.75 22.07 -2.24
C ARG A 328 30.12 20.76 -1.54
N ASN A 329 29.75 19.61 -2.10
CA ASN A 329 29.96 18.32 -1.45
C ASN A 329 31.46 17.99 -1.35
N PRO A 330 32.02 17.78 -0.12
CA PRO A 330 33.44 17.49 0.09
C PRO A 330 33.93 16.24 -0.66
N TRP A 331 33.03 15.32 -1.00
CA TRP A 331 33.33 14.14 -1.81
C TRP A 331 33.95 14.50 -3.16
N ILE A 332 33.55 15.62 -3.78
CA ILE A 332 34.07 16.06 -5.07
C ILE A 332 35.57 16.33 -4.97
N GLY A 333 35.99 17.11 -3.98
CA GLY A 333 37.41 17.44 -3.74
C GLY A 333 38.26 16.18 -3.53
N LYS A 334 37.73 15.20 -2.78
CA LYS A 334 38.39 13.90 -2.59
C LYS A 334 38.58 13.13 -3.90
N MET A 335 37.63 13.19 -4.82
CA MET A 335 37.68 12.47 -6.10
C MET A 335 38.44 13.20 -7.20
N THR A 336 38.62 14.53 -7.09
CA THR A 336 39.41 15.34 -8.02
C THR A 336 40.85 15.56 -7.55
N GLY A 337 41.12 15.36 -6.25
CA GLY A 337 42.43 15.61 -5.64
C GLY A 337 42.67 17.09 -5.31
N VAL A 338 41.60 17.89 -5.22
CA VAL A 338 41.67 19.35 -4.98
C VAL A 338 41.14 19.70 -3.59
N GLU A 339 41.72 20.70 -2.94
CA GLU A 339 41.34 21.16 -1.60
C GLU A 339 39.88 21.64 -1.52
N GLY A 340 39.23 21.36 -0.38
CA GLY A 340 37.81 21.62 -0.17
C GLY A 340 37.41 23.10 -0.23
N GLU A 341 38.31 24.02 0.09
CA GLU A 341 38.05 25.48 0.05
C GLU A 341 37.75 25.98 -1.36
N LYS A 342 38.28 25.31 -2.40
CA LYS A 342 38.05 25.66 -3.81
C LYS A 342 36.68 25.19 -4.34
N LEU A 343 35.95 24.34 -3.62
CA LEU A 343 34.62 23.87 -4.03
C LEU A 343 33.57 24.98 -4.05
N GLY A 344 33.78 26.06 -3.29
CA GLY A 344 32.92 27.25 -3.33
C GLY A 344 32.82 27.86 -4.74
N ASN A 345 33.87 27.73 -5.55
CA ASN A 345 33.91 28.25 -6.93
C ASN A 345 32.90 27.53 -7.84
N LEU A 346 32.63 26.24 -7.59
CA LEU A 346 31.63 25.50 -8.38
C LEU A 346 30.23 26.03 -8.16
N ALA A 347 29.85 26.28 -6.90
CA ALA A 347 28.56 26.88 -6.57
C ALA A 347 28.47 28.34 -7.05
N ASN A 348 29.54 29.13 -6.87
CA ASN A 348 29.58 30.52 -7.32
C ASN A 348 29.46 30.64 -8.85
N GLY A 349 30.09 29.73 -9.59
CA GLY A 349 29.98 29.68 -11.04
C GLY A 349 28.57 29.37 -11.54
N LEU A 350 27.77 28.61 -10.76
CA LEU A 350 26.38 28.22 -11.07
C LEU A 350 25.32 29.19 -10.53
N ASP A 351 25.72 30.33 -9.94
CA ASP A 351 24.81 31.34 -9.38
C ASP A 351 23.68 31.79 -10.34
N PRO A 352 23.95 32.04 -11.65
CA PRO A 352 22.88 32.37 -12.59
C PRO A 352 21.78 31.31 -12.66
N LEU A 353 22.14 30.02 -12.65
CA LEU A 353 21.16 28.93 -12.67
C LEU A 353 20.37 28.84 -11.37
N PHE A 354 20.98 29.11 -10.21
CA PHE A 354 20.27 29.15 -8.92
C PHE A 354 19.24 30.29 -8.87
N LYS A 355 19.51 31.43 -9.53
CA LYS A 355 18.51 32.49 -9.72
C LYS A 355 17.31 32.01 -10.55
N VAL A 356 17.55 31.23 -11.61
CA VAL A 356 16.47 30.60 -12.41
C VAL A 356 15.65 29.64 -11.55
N GLN A 357 16.32 28.76 -10.80
CA GLN A 357 15.65 27.85 -9.87
C GLN A 357 14.73 28.61 -8.90
N ASN A 358 15.20 29.73 -8.34
CA ASN A 358 14.42 30.55 -7.42
C ASN A 358 13.18 31.16 -8.06
N GLN A 359 13.26 31.58 -9.33
CA GLN A 359 12.11 32.08 -10.08
C GLN A 359 11.08 30.97 -10.38
N LEU A 360 11.53 29.73 -10.59
CA LEU A 360 10.65 28.58 -10.87
C LEU A 360 9.97 28.01 -9.62
N ASN A 361 10.55 28.18 -8.43
CA ASN A 361 10.03 27.61 -7.18
C ASN A 361 8.56 27.94 -6.93
N GLY A 362 8.17 29.20 -7.16
CA GLY A 362 6.78 29.63 -6.95
C GLY A 362 5.78 29.00 -7.93
N LEU A 363 6.23 28.56 -9.11
CA LEU A 363 5.39 27.89 -10.11
C LEU A 363 5.29 26.40 -9.85
N ASP A 364 6.41 25.76 -9.52
CA ASP A 364 6.47 24.35 -9.11
C ASP A 364 5.56 24.08 -7.90
N ASP A 365 5.59 24.97 -6.89
CA ASP A 365 4.73 24.84 -5.72
C ASP A 365 3.23 24.89 -6.05
N LYS A 366 2.84 25.66 -7.08
CA LYS A 366 1.45 25.74 -7.56
C LYS A 366 1.00 24.48 -8.30
N LEU A 367 1.93 23.74 -8.92
CA LEU A 367 1.66 22.51 -9.66
C LEU A 367 1.59 21.27 -8.75
N LYS A 368 2.10 21.34 -7.52
CA LYS A 368 2.07 20.20 -6.57
C LYS A 368 0.69 19.56 -6.39
N PRO A 369 -0.43 20.30 -6.27
CA PRO A 369 -1.75 19.68 -6.13
C PRO A 369 -2.10 18.74 -7.28
N ILE A 370 -1.71 19.07 -8.53
CA ILE A 370 -2.10 18.29 -9.71
C ILE A 370 -1.27 17.02 -9.93
N SER A 371 -0.25 16.78 -9.09
CA SER A 371 0.45 15.49 -8.99
C SER A 371 -0.36 14.42 -8.22
N SER A 372 -1.44 14.82 -7.56
CA SER A 372 -2.29 13.91 -6.79
C SER A 372 -3.05 12.94 -7.68
N ARG A 373 -2.97 11.64 -7.37
CA ARG A 373 -3.77 10.59 -8.03
C ARG A 373 -5.26 10.93 -8.07
N LYS A 374 -5.82 11.44 -6.97
CA LYS A 374 -7.25 11.79 -6.90
C LYS A 374 -7.60 12.85 -7.94
N ILE A 375 -6.78 13.89 -8.04
CA ILE A 375 -6.99 14.99 -9.01
C ILE A 375 -6.84 14.48 -10.44
N ARG A 376 -5.80 13.69 -10.73
CA ARG A 376 -5.60 13.08 -12.04
C ARG A 376 -6.82 12.25 -12.49
N LEU A 377 -7.35 11.41 -11.61
CA LEU A 377 -8.55 10.61 -11.89
C LEU A 377 -9.78 11.49 -12.13
N SER A 378 -9.98 12.53 -11.32
CA SER A 378 -11.11 13.46 -11.49
C SER A 378 -11.04 14.23 -12.83
N ILE A 379 -9.85 14.67 -13.26
CA ILE A 379 -9.67 15.34 -14.56
C ILE A 379 -9.93 14.35 -15.70
N SER A 380 -9.43 13.11 -15.60
CA SER A 380 -9.66 12.07 -16.60
C SER A 380 -11.16 11.72 -16.72
N ASN A 381 -11.87 11.60 -15.59
CA ASN A 381 -13.31 11.37 -15.56
C ASN A 381 -14.08 12.52 -16.23
N LEU A 382 -13.67 13.77 -15.98
CA LEU A 382 -14.25 14.93 -16.67
C LEU A 382 -13.95 14.93 -18.16
N GLN A 383 -12.75 14.53 -18.59
CA GLN A 383 -12.39 14.40 -20.00
C GLN A 383 -13.27 13.35 -20.69
N ILE A 384 -13.49 12.20 -20.06
CA ILE A 384 -14.39 11.16 -20.55
C ILE A 384 -15.81 11.74 -20.71
N LEU A 385 -16.35 12.40 -19.68
CA LEU A 385 -17.67 13.03 -19.75
C LEU A 385 -17.74 14.11 -20.84
N SER A 386 -16.72 14.94 -20.96
CA SER A 386 -16.62 15.97 -22.00
C SER A 386 -16.65 15.35 -23.39
N ASN A 387 -16.02 14.19 -23.61
CA ASN A 387 -16.08 13.46 -24.87
C ASN A 387 -17.49 12.92 -25.17
N TYR A 388 -18.19 12.37 -24.16
CA TYR A 388 -19.60 11.97 -24.32
C TYR A 388 -20.45 13.16 -24.76
N LEU A 389 -20.38 14.27 -24.03
CA LEU A 389 -21.14 15.49 -24.31
C LEU A 389 -20.82 16.09 -25.68
N SER A 390 -19.54 16.07 -26.07
CA SER A 390 -19.09 16.62 -27.35
C SER A 390 -19.57 15.79 -28.55
N ASN A 391 -19.83 14.49 -28.35
CA ASN A 391 -20.26 13.59 -29.41
C ASN A 391 -21.78 13.39 -29.49
N LEU A 392 -22.56 14.10 -28.67
CA LEU A 392 -24.02 14.01 -28.72
C LEU A 392 -24.57 14.53 -30.06
N ASP A 393 -25.50 13.77 -30.62
CA ASP A 393 -26.26 14.14 -31.81
C ASP A 393 -27.43 15.05 -31.43
N SER A 394 -27.64 16.14 -32.18
CA SER A 394 -28.70 17.11 -31.89
C SER A 394 -30.12 16.53 -31.90
N SER A 395 -30.34 15.43 -32.63
CA SER A 395 -31.63 14.73 -32.72
C SER A 395 -31.89 13.76 -31.57
N SER A 396 -30.93 13.52 -30.66
CA SER A 396 -31.03 12.47 -29.64
C SER A 396 -32.28 12.58 -28.76
N SER A 397 -32.72 13.80 -28.43
CA SER A 397 -33.93 14.04 -27.62
C SER A 397 -35.22 13.71 -28.40
N GLU A 398 -35.30 14.14 -29.66
CA GLU A 398 -36.49 13.98 -30.51
C GLU A 398 -36.73 12.51 -30.89
N LYS A 399 -35.66 11.71 -30.95
CA LYS A 399 -35.70 10.29 -31.33
C LYS A 399 -36.23 9.35 -30.24
N VAL A 400 -36.34 9.80 -28.99
CA VAL A 400 -36.73 8.93 -27.85
C VAL A 400 -38.09 8.28 -28.08
N SER A 401 -39.11 9.08 -28.39
CA SER A 401 -40.48 8.58 -28.54
C SER A 401 -40.59 7.57 -29.68
N SER A 402 -40.06 7.91 -30.86
CA SER A 402 -40.08 7.00 -32.01
C SER A 402 -39.29 5.72 -31.76
N LEU A 403 -38.13 5.82 -31.10
CA LEU A 403 -37.31 4.66 -30.76
C LEU A 403 -38.09 3.70 -29.86
N PHE A 404 -38.74 4.20 -28.81
CA PHE A 404 -39.43 3.34 -27.85
C PHE A 404 -40.67 2.67 -28.45
N ASP A 405 -41.39 3.38 -29.32
CA ASP A 405 -42.52 2.81 -30.05
C ASP A 405 -42.07 1.69 -31.00
N GLU A 406 -40.98 1.89 -31.74
CA GLU A 406 -40.42 0.86 -32.63
C GLU A 406 -39.81 -0.33 -31.84
N LEU A 407 -39.15 -0.09 -30.71
CA LEU A 407 -38.68 -1.16 -29.82
C LEU A 407 -39.85 -2.04 -29.36
N LYS A 408 -40.98 -1.42 -28.97
CA LYS A 408 -42.19 -2.14 -28.57
C LYS A 408 -42.76 -2.98 -29.72
N LYS A 409 -42.77 -2.45 -30.95
CA LYS A 409 -43.18 -3.19 -32.15
C LYS A 409 -42.27 -4.38 -32.43
N CYS A 410 -40.95 -4.20 -32.38
CA CYS A 410 -40.00 -5.28 -32.58
C CYS A 410 -40.14 -6.37 -31.51
N ASN A 411 -40.41 -5.99 -30.26
CA ASN A 411 -40.56 -6.92 -29.13
C ASN A 411 -41.93 -7.62 -29.07
N ALA A 412 -42.93 -7.19 -29.84
CA ALA A 412 -44.28 -7.77 -29.84
C ALA A 412 -44.36 -9.18 -30.46
N LYS A 413 -43.27 -9.67 -31.06
CA LYS A 413 -43.20 -11.03 -31.62
C LYS A 413 -43.21 -12.09 -30.49
N ARG A 414 -43.65 -13.30 -30.84
CA ARG A 414 -43.68 -14.44 -29.92
C ARG A 414 -42.29 -14.68 -29.31
N THR A 415 -42.28 -14.97 -28.01
CA THR A 415 -41.07 -15.30 -27.25
C THR A 415 -40.98 -16.80 -27.07
N LEU A 416 -39.81 -17.37 -27.36
CA LEU A 416 -39.54 -18.79 -27.17
C LEU A 416 -39.42 -19.12 -25.68
N LEU A 417 -40.16 -20.12 -25.23
CA LEU A 417 -40.10 -20.64 -23.86
C LEU A 417 -38.86 -21.51 -23.63
N PRO A 418 -38.36 -21.63 -22.37
CA PRO A 418 -37.15 -22.41 -22.06
C PRO A 418 -37.14 -23.84 -22.62
N ASN A 419 -38.26 -24.56 -22.50
CA ASN A 419 -38.40 -25.92 -23.02
C ASN A 419 -38.26 -26.02 -24.56
N GLN A 420 -38.41 -24.92 -25.30
CA GLN A 420 -38.32 -24.90 -26.76
C GLN A 420 -36.87 -24.83 -27.25
N TYR A 421 -35.94 -24.24 -26.47
CA TYR A 421 -34.52 -24.12 -26.83
C TYR A 421 -33.57 -24.88 -25.91
N GLU A 422 -34.06 -25.48 -24.82
CA GLU A 422 -33.26 -26.29 -23.87
C GLU A 422 -32.46 -27.37 -24.59
N THR A 423 -33.05 -27.98 -25.62
CA THR A 423 -32.41 -28.99 -26.45
C THR A 423 -31.18 -28.42 -27.18
N SER A 424 -31.31 -27.26 -27.82
CA SER A 424 -30.20 -26.56 -28.48
C SER A 424 -29.10 -26.18 -27.50
N GLU A 425 -29.46 -25.78 -26.27
CA GLU A 425 -28.51 -25.48 -25.20
C GLU A 425 -27.71 -26.73 -24.77
N LYS A 426 -28.38 -27.89 -24.65
CA LYS A 426 -27.71 -29.18 -24.37
C LYS A 426 -26.74 -29.57 -25.47
N VAL A 427 -27.10 -29.33 -26.74
CA VAL A 427 -26.22 -29.58 -27.90
C VAL A 427 -24.95 -28.72 -27.83
N VAL A 428 -25.08 -27.41 -27.58
CA VAL A 428 -23.92 -26.50 -27.39
C VAL A 428 -23.05 -26.94 -26.22
N LYS A 429 -23.67 -27.30 -25.08
CA LYS A 429 -22.95 -27.76 -23.89
C LYS A 429 -22.15 -29.04 -24.16
N THR A 430 -22.72 -29.97 -24.91
CA THR A 430 -22.06 -31.24 -25.27
C THR A 430 -20.91 -31.00 -26.24
N ALA A 431 -21.06 -30.09 -27.23
CA ALA A 431 -19.96 -29.68 -28.10
C ALA A 431 -18.75 -29.11 -27.33
N LYS A 432 -19.01 -28.30 -26.30
CA LYS A 432 -17.96 -27.79 -25.40
C LYS A 432 -17.30 -28.89 -24.58
N LYS A 433 -18.07 -29.85 -24.06
CA LYS A 433 -17.52 -31.03 -23.38
C LYS A 433 -16.62 -31.85 -24.30
N LEU A 434 -16.96 -31.98 -25.58
CA LEU A 434 -16.14 -32.71 -26.57
C LEU A 434 -14.80 -32.02 -26.84
N LYS A 435 -14.80 -30.68 -26.96
CA LYS A 435 -13.56 -29.90 -27.04
C LYS A 435 -12.70 -30.09 -25.78
N ALA A 436 -13.32 -29.93 -24.61
CA ALA A 436 -12.64 -30.09 -23.32
C ALA A 436 -12.10 -31.52 -23.13
N LEU A 437 -12.81 -32.55 -23.60
CA LEU A 437 -12.33 -33.93 -23.57
C LEU A 437 -10.98 -34.05 -24.32
N SER A 438 -10.89 -33.50 -25.54
CA SER A 438 -9.64 -33.55 -26.31
C SER A 438 -8.50 -32.84 -25.57
N GLU A 439 -8.76 -31.68 -24.98
CA GLU A 439 -7.76 -30.91 -24.22
C GLU A 439 -7.33 -31.66 -22.95
N ASN A 440 -8.28 -32.12 -22.14
CA ASN A 440 -8.01 -32.84 -20.89
C ASN A 440 -7.31 -34.18 -21.13
N ALA A 441 -7.65 -34.89 -22.20
CA ALA A 441 -7.03 -36.17 -22.52
C ALA A 441 -5.56 -36.00 -22.97
N ASN A 442 -5.25 -34.93 -23.71
CA ASN A 442 -3.87 -34.58 -24.04
C ASN A 442 -3.10 -34.13 -22.79
N ALA A 443 -3.70 -33.31 -21.92
CA ALA A 443 -3.09 -32.86 -20.67
C ALA A 443 -2.80 -34.02 -19.70
N ALA A 444 -3.65 -35.04 -19.64
CA ALA A 444 -3.44 -36.23 -18.82
C ALA A 444 -2.14 -36.98 -19.19
N LEU A 445 -1.75 -36.94 -20.47
CA LEU A 445 -0.51 -37.54 -20.99
C LEU A 445 0.70 -36.61 -20.90
N GLU A 446 0.50 -35.32 -20.65
CA GLU A 446 1.59 -34.35 -20.63
C GLU A 446 2.59 -34.67 -19.51
N GLY A 447 3.85 -34.83 -19.90
CA GLY A 447 4.95 -35.22 -19.00
C GLY A 447 4.85 -36.65 -18.44
N LEU A 448 3.96 -37.50 -18.97
CA LEU A 448 3.86 -38.91 -18.60
C LEU A 448 4.51 -39.79 -19.67
N ASP A 449 5.61 -40.47 -19.33
CA ASP A 449 6.18 -41.52 -20.18
C ASP A 449 5.38 -42.82 -19.98
N THR A 450 4.42 -43.07 -20.89
CA THR A 450 3.54 -44.23 -20.84
C THR A 450 4.28 -45.57 -20.97
N THR A 451 5.48 -45.57 -21.54
CA THR A 451 6.29 -46.79 -21.69
C THR A 451 6.96 -47.21 -20.38
N GLN A 452 7.24 -46.25 -19.50
CA GLN A 452 7.87 -46.48 -18.20
C GLN A 452 6.87 -46.75 -17.07
N VAL A 453 5.57 -46.55 -17.29
CA VAL A 453 4.54 -46.78 -16.27
C VAL A 453 4.58 -48.22 -15.77
N ARG A 454 4.79 -49.20 -16.65
CA ARG A 454 4.92 -50.62 -16.26
C ARG A 454 6.11 -50.82 -15.32
N THR A 455 7.29 -50.34 -15.72
CA THR A 455 8.49 -50.39 -14.88
C THR A 455 8.28 -49.70 -13.53
N THR A 456 7.54 -48.59 -13.53
CA THR A 456 7.19 -47.88 -12.29
C THR A 456 6.32 -48.77 -11.38
N MET A 457 5.35 -49.51 -11.92
CA MET A 457 4.54 -50.47 -11.14
C MET A 457 5.39 -51.62 -10.60
N ASP A 458 6.30 -52.15 -11.41
CA ASP A 458 7.23 -53.20 -11.00
C ASP A 458 8.16 -52.72 -9.87
N ASP A 459 8.71 -51.51 -9.97
CA ASP A 459 9.60 -50.90 -8.96
C ASP A 459 8.86 -50.51 -7.68
N VAL A 460 7.57 -50.22 -7.80
CA VAL A 460 6.68 -50.00 -6.66
C VAL A 460 6.44 -51.32 -5.93
N MET A 461 6.23 -52.44 -6.64
CA MET A 461 6.15 -53.76 -6.02
C MET A 461 7.47 -54.19 -5.39
N LYS A 462 8.61 -53.99 -6.06
CA LYS A 462 9.95 -54.27 -5.48
C LYS A 462 10.21 -53.49 -4.19
N SER A 463 9.65 -52.28 -4.06
CA SER A 463 9.82 -51.47 -2.84
C SER A 463 9.21 -52.10 -1.58
N LEU A 464 8.33 -53.10 -1.73
CA LEU A 464 7.86 -53.90 -0.60
C LEU A 464 8.92 -54.87 -0.07
N GLY A 465 9.99 -55.17 -0.82
CA GLY A 465 11.06 -56.10 -0.42
C GLY A 465 11.22 -57.30 -1.35
N PHE A 466 10.46 -57.39 -2.44
CA PHE A 466 10.61 -58.44 -3.45
C PHE A 466 11.85 -58.20 -4.32
N GLN A 467 12.66 -59.23 -4.50
CA GLN A 467 13.80 -59.23 -5.43
C GLN A 467 13.32 -59.46 -6.87
N ASP A 468 12.49 -60.50 -7.06
CA ASP A 468 11.83 -60.80 -8.33
C ASP A 468 10.42 -61.36 -8.06
N PHE A 469 9.43 -60.46 -8.03
CA PHE A 469 8.04 -60.82 -7.79
C PHE A 469 7.46 -61.75 -8.88
N ALA A 470 8.00 -61.70 -10.10
CA ALA A 470 7.49 -62.48 -11.24
C ALA A 470 8.02 -63.91 -11.26
N ALA A 471 9.20 -64.16 -10.68
CA ALA A 471 9.82 -65.48 -10.64
C ALA A 471 9.29 -66.34 -9.48
N ASP A 472 9.36 -65.86 -8.24
CA ASP A 472 8.88 -66.59 -7.05
C ASP A 472 8.55 -65.64 -5.88
N PRO A 473 7.29 -65.16 -5.77
CA PRO A 473 6.89 -64.22 -4.72
C PRO A 473 6.85 -64.86 -3.31
N ALA A 474 6.87 -66.19 -3.19
CA ALA A 474 6.86 -66.85 -1.88
C ALA A 474 8.21 -66.74 -1.17
N LYS A 475 9.31 -66.65 -1.93
CA LYS A 475 10.68 -66.62 -1.41
C LYS A 475 10.99 -65.40 -0.53
N ASP A 476 10.39 -64.26 -0.84
CA ASP A 476 10.69 -62.98 -0.17
C ASP A 476 9.59 -62.56 0.82
N ILE A 477 8.57 -63.41 1.05
CA ILE A 477 7.34 -63.02 1.75
C ILE A 477 7.59 -62.56 3.20
N ASP A 478 8.51 -63.19 3.93
CA ASP A 478 8.84 -62.80 5.30
C ASP A 478 9.45 -61.40 5.36
N THR A 479 10.33 -61.07 4.41
CA THR A 479 10.95 -59.73 4.30
C THR A 479 9.89 -58.68 3.92
N VAL A 480 8.99 -59.03 3.02
CA VAL A 480 7.89 -58.17 2.59
C VAL A 480 6.93 -57.88 3.74
N MET A 481 6.60 -58.89 4.53
CA MET A 481 5.73 -58.76 5.70
C MET A 481 6.36 -57.87 6.79
N ASP A 482 7.67 -57.98 7.03
CA ASP A 482 8.38 -57.06 7.94
C ASP A 482 8.29 -55.60 7.44
N ASN A 483 8.53 -55.36 6.16
CA ASN A 483 8.46 -54.02 5.58
C ASN A 483 7.04 -53.43 5.63
N ILE A 484 6.00 -54.26 5.44
CA ILE A 484 4.60 -53.83 5.57
C ILE A 484 4.28 -53.45 7.02
N LYS A 485 4.59 -54.30 8.00
CA LYS A 485 4.23 -54.08 9.42
C LYS A 485 5.05 -52.97 10.08
N ASN A 486 6.35 -52.91 9.78
CA ASN A 486 7.29 -52.09 10.56
C ASN A 486 7.84 -50.88 9.81
N LYS A 487 7.62 -50.75 8.49
CA LYS A 487 8.26 -49.72 7.65
C LYS A 487 7.33 -48.97 6.69
N ASN A 488 6.01 -48.99 6.95
CA ASN A 488 5.01 -48.34 6.08
C ASN A 488 5.12 -48.79 4.60
N GLY A 489 5.29 -50.09 4.35
CA GLY A 489 5.57 -50.63 3.01
C GLY A 489 4.60 -50.16 1.90
N PHE A 490 3.32 -49.94 2.20
CA PHE A 490 2.32 -49.49 1.22
C PHE A 490 2.39 -48.00 0.83
N LYS A 491 3.21 -47.19 1.52
CA LYS A 491 3.25 -45.73 1.30
C LYS A 491 3.54 -45.37 -0.17
N LYS A 492 4.56 -46.00 -0.77
CA LYS A 492 4.96 -45.73 -2.16
C LYS A 492 3.85 -46.10 -3.15
N ILE A 493 3.19 -47.23 -2.95
CA ILE A 493 2.05 -47.69 -3.77
C ILE A 493 0.91 -46.66 -3.70
N ARG A 494 0.54 -46.21 -2.50
CA ARG A 494 -0.53 -45.24 -2.29
C ARG A 494 -0.23 -43.90 -2.97
N GLU A 495 1.00 -43.40 -2.83
CA GLU A 495 1.44 -42.16 -3.46
C GLU A 495 1.41 -42.25 -4.98
N THR A 496 1.91 -43.36 -5.56
CA THR A 496 1.89 -43.59 -7.01
C THR A 496 0.47 -43.68 -7.56
N ILE A 497 -0.41 -44.48 -6.93
CA ILE A 497 -1.82 -44.59 -7.35
C ILE A 497 -2.50 -43.22 -7.30
N LYS A 498 -2.30 -42.46 -6.21
CA LYS A 498 -2.88 -41.12 -6.05
C LYS A 498 -2.40 -40.16 -7.13
N GLN A 499 -1.08 -40.09 -7.38
CA GLN A 499 -0.50 -39.21 -8.41
C GLN A 499 -1.05 -39.52 -9.80
N LEU A 500 -1.16 -40.80 -10.16
CA LEU A 500 -1.70 -41.20 -11.45
C LEU A 500 -3.21 -40.95 -11.55
N LYS A 501 -3.96 -41.20 -10.48
CA LYS A 501 -5.41 -40.99 -10.45
C LYS A 501 -5.77 -39.54 -10.73
N THR A 502 -5.08 -38.60 -10.09
CA THR A 502 -5.31 -37.15 -10.28
C THR A 502 -5.14 -36.70 -11.74
N ARG A 503 -4.28 -37.36 -12.53
CA ARG A 503 -4.10 -37.04 -13.96
C ARG A 503 -5.34 -37.31 -14.81
N PHE A 504 -6.14 -38.31 -14.43
CA PHE A 504 -7.29 -38.78 -15.22
C PHE A 504 -8.64 -38.35 -14.65
N GLU A 505 -8.67 -37.58 -13.56
CA GLU A 505 -9.90 -37.12 -12.90
C GLU A 505 -10.78 -36.23 -13.78
N SER A 506 -10.17 -35.45 -14.69
CA SER A 506 -10.89 -34.52 -15.57
C SER A 506 -11.46 -35.15 -16.85
N ILE A 507 -11.35 -36.47 -17.01
CA ILE A 507 -11.92 -37.20 -18.15
C ILE A 507 -13.42 -37.46 -17.89
N PRO A 508 -14.33 -36.95 -18.74
CA PRO A 508 -15.78 -37.17 -18.59
C PRO A 508 -16.15 -38.66 -18.68
N LYS A 509 -17.11 -39.08 -17.85
CA LYS A 509 -17.69 -40.43 -17.89
C LYS A 509 -18.99 -40.46 -18.69
N SER A 510 -19.33 -41.61 -19.27
CA SER A 510 -20.61 -41.90 -19.93
C SER A 510 -20.92 -40.98 -21.11
N LEU A 511 -19.89 -40.50 -21.81
CA LEU A 511 -20.04 -39.49 -22.87
C LEU A 511 -20.74 -40.02 -24.13
N LYS A 512 -20.66 -41.33 -24.39
CA LYS A 512 -21.22 -41.95 -25.60
C LYS A 512 -22.72 -41.69 -25.76
N ASP A 513 -23.48 -41.84 -24.68
CA ASP A 513 -24.93 -41.61 -24.69
C ASP A 513 -25.26 -40.12 -24.84
N GLU A 514 -24.49 -39.23 -24.19
CA GLU A 514 -24.65 -37.78 -24.37
C GLU A 514 -24.40 -37.34 -25.82
N VAL A 515 -23.37 -37.89 -26.47
CA VAL A 515 -23.05 -37.61 -27.88
C VAL A 515 -24.15 -38.14 -28.80
N LYS A 516 -24.69 -39.32 -28.51
CA LYS A 516 -25.83 -39.86 -29.25
C LYS A 516 -27.05 -38.93 -29.15
N THR A 517 -27.41 -38.51 -27.94
CA THR A 517 -28.50 -37.55 -27.73
C THR A 517 -28.26 -36.24 -28.49
N MET A 518 -27.02 -35.71 -28.46
CA MET A 518 -26.65 -34.51 -29.22
C MET A 518 -26.86 -34.67 -30.74
N ILE A 519 -26.57 -35.85 -31.30
CA ILE A 519 -26.81 -36.15 -32.72
C ILE A 519 -28.31 -36.20 -33.01
N ASP A 520 -29.09 -36.90 -32.19
CA ASP A 520 -30.54 -37.02 -32.39
C ASP A 520 -31.25 -35.65 -32.31
N ASP A 521 -30.76 -34.79 -31.41
CA ASP A 521 -31.27 -33.45 -31.18
C ASP A 521 -30.78 -32.40 -32.19
N SER A 522 -29.83 -32.72 -33.07
CA SER A 522 -29.26 -31.75 -34.02
C SER A 522 -30.28 -31.18 -35.01
N THR A 523 -31.36 -31.92 -35.27
CA THR A 523 -32.46 -31.50 -36.15
C THR A 523 -33.31 -30.37 -35.56
N LYS A 524 -33.24 -30.15 -34.25
CA LYS A 524 -34.04 -29.16 -33.51
C LYS A 524 -33.38 -27.78 -33.42
N LEU A 525 -32.20 -27.59 -34.04
CA LEU A 525 -31.45 -26.32 -34.00
C LEU A 525 -32.09 -25.18 -34.82
N ASN A 526 -33.11 -25.46 -35.63
CA ASN A 526 -33.82 -24.47 -36.46
C ASN A 526 -34.92 -23.68 -35.71
N THR A 527 -35.02 -23.81 -34.39
CA THR A 527 -36.08 -23.22 -33.56
C THR A 527 -36.03 -21.68 -33.44
N PHE A 528 -35.00 -20.99 -33.94
CA PHE A 528 -34.76 -19.57 -33.66
C PHE A 528 -35.34 -18.56 -34.66
N SER A 529 -36.08 -18.99 -35.69
CA SER A 529 -36.49 -18.08 -36.78
C SER A 529 -37.35 -16.89 -36.30
N GLU A 530 -38.23 -17.09 -35.32
CA GLU A 530 -39.01 -16.00 -34.71
C GLU A 530 -38.08 -14.96 -34.03
N GLU A 531 -37.06 -15.42 -33.29
CA GLU A 531 -36.09 -14.59 -32.58
C GLU A 531 -35.12 -13.88 -33.53
N VAL A 532 -34.68 -14.56 -34.59
CA VAL A 532 -33.91 -13.95 -35.71
C VAL A 532 -34.70 -12.76 -36.28
N GLY A 533 -36.02 -12.94 -36.45
CA GLY A 533 -36.90 -11.87 -36.89
C GLY A 533 -37.01 -10.70 -35.92
N VAL A 534 -36.93 -10.93 -34.60
CA VAL A 534 -36.89 -9.87 -33.59
C VAL A 534 -35.59 -9.07 -33.73
N HIS A 535 -34.45 -9.74 -33.77
CA HIS A 535 -33.15 -9.07 -33.84
C HIS A 535 -32.93 -8.32 -35.16
N LYS A 536 -33.38 -8.86 -36.30
CA LYS A 536 -33.37 -8.10 -37.57
C LYS A 536 -34.19 -6.81 -37.50
N CYS A 537 -35.32 -6.82 -36.78
CA CYS A 537 -36.11 -5.62 -36.55
C CYS A 537 -35.35 -4.61 -35.68
N LEU A 538 -34.78 -5.08 -34.56
CA LEU A 538 -34.00 -4.27 -33.63
C LEU A 538 -32.76 -3.64 -34.28
N GLN A 539 -32.08 -4.35 -35.18
CA GLN A 539 -30.90 -3.85 -35.90
C GLN A 539 -31.20 -2.61 -36.75
N ASN A 540 -32.42 -2.47 -37.28
CA ASN A 540 -32.82 -1.27 -38.02
C ASN A 540 -32.91 -0.01 -37.13
N LEU A 541 -32.92 -0.19 -35.80
CA LEU A 541 -32.97 0.89 -34.81
C LEU A 541 -31.60 1.26 -34.28
N ALA A 542 -30.51 0.64 -34.77
CA ALA A 542 -29.17 0.79 -34.21
C ALA A 542 -28.70 2.25 -34.11
N ASP A 543 -28.89 3.04 -35.18
CA ASP A 543 -28.42 4.42 -35.20
C ASP A 543 -29.17 5.31 -34.19
N ASP A 544 -30.51 5.21 -34.17
CA ASP A 544 -31.34 5.99 -33.25
C ASP A 544 -31.13 5.52 -31.79
N SER A 545 -30.96 4.21 -31.57
CA SER A 545 -30.65 3.63 -30.26
C SER A 545 -29.29 4.08 -29.73
N ALA A 546 -28.26 4.11 -30.59
CA ALA A 546 -26.92 4.56 -30.22
C ALA A 546 -26.90 6.04 -29.84
N LYS A 547 -27.62 6.89 -30.59
CA LYS A 547 -27.75 8.33 -30.30
C LYS A 547 -28.42 8.58 -28.94
N VAL A 548 -29.58 7.95 -28.72
CA VAL A 548 -30.32 8.08 -27.46
C VAL A 548 -29.48 7.55 -26.29
N SER A 549 -28.84 6.38 -26.46
CA SER A 549 -28.01 5.75 -25.43
C SER A 549 -26.80 6.58 -25.05
N LEU A 550 -26.15 7.24 -26.01
CA LEU A 550 -25.02 8.12 -25.74
C LEU A 550 -25.42 9.29 -24.84
N GLY A 551 -26.60 9.87 -25.08
CA GLY A 551 -27.15 10.91 -24.22
C GLY A 551 -27.59 10.41 -22.85
N VAL A 552 -28.14 9.20 -22.76
CA VAL A 552 -28.49 8.56 -21.47
C VAL A 552 -27.21 8.31 -20.65
N LEU A 553 -26.15 7.80 -21.26
CA LEU A 553 -24.85 7.62 -20.60
C LEU A 553 -24.28 8.94 -20.08
N ALA A 554 -24.41 10.03 -20.85
CA ALA A 554 -24.02 11.36 -20.40
C ALA A 554 -24.86 11.82 -19.22
N ALA A 555 -26.19 11.61 -19.24
CA ALA A 555 -27.10 11.95 -18.15
C ALA A 555 -26.75 11.19 -16.86
N GLN A 556 -26.58 9.86 -16.94
CA GLN A 556 -26.16 9.03 -15.81
C GLN A 556 -24.81 9.47 -15.22
N LYS A 557 -23.83 9.78 -16.08
CA LYS A 557 -22.52 10.28 -15.62
C LYS A 557 -22.62 11.62 -14.92
N ILE A 558 -23.44 12.55 -15.44
CA ILE A 558 -23.70 13.84 -14.77
C ILE A 558 -24.35 13.62 -13.41
N ARG A 559 -25.35 12.72 -13.32
CA ARG A 559 -26.02 12.36 -12.07
C ARG A 559 -25.04 11.79 -11.04
N LYS A 560 -24.09 10.96 -11.47
CA LYS A 560 -23.07 10.31 -10.63
C LYS A 560 -21.83 11.16 -10.34
N LEU A 561 -21.73 12.40 -10.86
CA LEU A 561 -20.57 13.28 -10.59
C LEU A 561 -20.37 13.52 -9.10
N ASP A 562 -19.21 13.16 -8.56
CA ASP A 562 -18.89 13.32 -7.15
C ASP A 562 -18.48 14.78 -6.83
N SER A 563 -18.91 15.31 -5.69
CA SER A 563 -18.61 16.70 -5.30
C SER A 563 -17.11 16.94 -5.07
N ASP A 564 -16.40 15.95 -4.53
CA ASP A 564 -14.95 15.99 -4.36
C ASP A 564 -14.25 15.89 -5.73
N GLU A 565 -14.77 15.08 -6.67
CA GLU A 565 -14.25 15.05 -8.04
C GLU A 565 -14.32 16.41 -8.71
N ILE A 566 -15.46 17.10 -8.60
CA ILE A 566 -15.60 18.43 -9.18
C ILE A 566 -14.63 19.43 -8.53
N LYS A 567 -14.51 19.40 -7.19
CA LYS A 567 -13.57 20.26 -6.45
C LYS A 567 -12.12 19.99 -6.83
N ASN A 568 -11.77 18.73 -7.09
CA ASN A 568 -10.45 18.33 -7.56
C ASN A 568 -10.13 18.93 -8.93
N VAL A 569 -11.09 18.91 -9.87
CA VAL A 569 -10.92 19.57 -11.16
C VAL A 569 -10.76 21.08 -10.99
N GLU A 570 -11.60 21.73 -10.17
CA GLU A 570 -11.51 23.18 -9.92
C GLU A 570 -10.15 23.58 -9.35
N THR A 571 -9.61 22.75 -8.45
CA THR A 571 -8.25 22.91 -7.91
C THR A 571 -7.20 22.82 -9.01
N ALA A 572 -7.34 21.85 -9.93
CA ALA A 572 -6.40 21.68 -11.04
C ALA A 572 -6.44 22.85 -12.03
N VAL A 573 -7.64 23.26 -12.45
CA VAL A 573 -7.84 24.39 -13.38
C VAL A 573 -7.26 25.67 -12.80
N SER A 574 -7.43 25.87 -11.49
CA SER A 574 -6.88 27.02 -10.76
C SER A 574 -5.35 26.98 -10.70
N ALA A 575 -4.76 25.84 -10.33
CA ALA A 575 -3.31 25.62 -10.31
C ALA A 575 -2.65 25.91 -11.67
N ILE A 576 -3.22 25.36 -12.76
CA ILE A 576 -2.71 25.57 -14.12
C ILE A 576 -2.86 27.04 -14.54
N SER A 577 -3.97 27.69 -14.18
CA SER A 577 -4.16 29.12 -14.46
C SER A 577 -3.14 30.00 -13.75
N GLU A 578 -2.80 29.71 -12.49
CA GLU A 578 -1.80 30.48 -11.75
C GLU A 578 -0.39 30.32 -12.33
N VAL A 579 -0.09 29.17 -12.94
CA VAL A 579 1.16 28.90 -13.62
C VAL A 579 1.20 29.61 -14.97
N SER A 580 0.11 29.52 -15.75
CA SER A 580 -0.09 30.26 -17.00
C SER A 580 0.20 31.76 -16.83
N LYS A 581 -0.29 32.38 -15.75
CA LYS A 581 -0.04 33.80 -15.42
C LYS A 581 1.41 34.12 -15.12
N GLY A 582 2.15 33.20 -14.50
CA GLY A 582 3.55 33.42 -14.08
C GLY A 582 4.60 33.06 -15.13
N ILE A 583 4.24 32.23 -16.12
CA ILE A 583 5.19 31.68 -17.08
C ILE A 583 5.68 32.71 -18.13
N SER A 584 4.91 33.79 -18.34
CA SER A 584 5.26 34.86 -19.28
C SER A 584 6.50 35.65 -18.85
N VAL A 585 6.70 35.82 -17.54
CA VAL A 585 7.84 36.54 -16.95
C VAL A 585 9.17 35.80 -17.18
N LEU A 586 9.11 34.47 -17.34
CA LEU A 586 10.27 33.60 -17.48
C LEU A 586 11.01 33.78 -18.81
N LYS A 587 10.39 34.38 -19.83
CA LYS A 587 11.05 34.65 -21.13
C LYS A 587 12.27 35.55 -21.00
N ASN A 588 12.35 36.35 -19.94
CA ASN A 588 13.46 37.26 -19.69
C ASN A 588 14.65 36.60 -18.96
N ILE A 589 14.54 35.32 -18.58
CA ILE A 589 15.60 34.59 -17.86
C ILE A 589 16.95 34.67 -18.58
N PRO A 590 17.07 34.35 -19.89
CA PRO A 590 18.37 34.38 -20.57
C PRO A 590 19.05 35.75 -20.51
N ASN A 591 18.27 36.84 -20.58
CA ASN A 591 18.80 38.19 -20.44
C ASN A 591 19.33 38.44 -19.02
N SER A 592 18.60 38.01 -17.99
CA SER A 592 19.03 38.15 -16.59
C SER A 592 20.25 37.31 -16.23
N MET A 593 20.44 36.15 -16.88
CA MET A 593 21.62 35.29 -16.66
C MET A 593 22.90 35.88 -17.25
N ASN A 594 22.76 36.75 -18.26
CA ASN A 594 23.88 37.41 -18.92
C ASN A 594 24.25 38.78 -18.29
N GLN A 595 23.62 39.17 -17.18
CA GLN A 595 23.95 40.39 -16.43
C GLN A 595 24.96 40.07 -15.33
N GLU A 596 25.96 40.95 -15.12
CA GLU A 596 26.96 40.84 -14.04
C GLU A 596 27.70 39.49 -14.01
N ILE A 597 28.16 39.02 -15.18
CA ILE A 597 28.87 37.74 -15.32
C ILE A 597 30.23 37.83 -14.61
N LYS A 598 30.44 36.96 -13.62
CA LYS A 598 31.71 36.81 -12.91
C LYS A 598 32.67 35.93 -13.72
N ASP A 599 33.97 36.12 -13.57
CA ASP A 599 34.99 35.30 -14.24
C ASP A 599 34.79 33.79 -13.99
N VAL A 600 34.47 33.42 -12.74
CA VAL A 600 34.17 32.02 -12.37
C VAL A 600 32.95 31.44 -13.13
N THR A 601 31.97 32.28 -13.49
CA THR A 601 30.81 31.90 -14.32
C THR A 601 31.20 31.72 -15.79
N THR A 602 32.13 32.53 -16.29
CA THR A 602 32.67 32.33 -17.65
C THR A 602 33.45 31.02 -17.72
N SER A 603 34.39 30.79 -16.81
CA SER A 603 35.23 29.57 -16.81
C SER A 603 34.43 28.28 -16.63
N ILE A 604 33.38 28.26 -15.79
CA ILE A 604 32.58 27.03 -15.63
C ILE A 604 31.78 26.70 -16.90
N ASN A 605 31.40 27.70 -17.69
CA ASN A 605 30.63 27.53 -18.91
C ASN A 605 31.45 26.97 -20.09
N GLU A 606 32.78 26.87 -19.94
CA GLU A 606 33.73 26.34 -20.94
C GLU A 606 33.77 24.80 -21.00
N PHE A 607 32.92 24.09 -20.24
CA PHE A 607 32.84 22.63 -20.29
C PHE A 607 32.60 22.15 -21.74
N PRO A 608 33.56 21.45 -22.38
CA PRO A 608 33.46 21.11 -23.80
C PRO A 608 32.29 20.17 -24.09
N ASP A 609 31.56 20.44 -25.17
CA ASP A 609 30.38 19.68 -25.60
C ASP A 609 29.38 19.40 -24.47
N SER A 610 29.26 20.32 -23.50
CA SER A 610 28.50 20.14 -22.26
C SER A 610 27.08 19.59 -22.47
N ILE A 611 26.38 20.02 -23.53
CA ILE A 611 25.03 19.52 -23.88
C ILE A 611 25.06 18.02 -24.21
N ALA A 612 25.98 17.58 -25.06
CA ALA A 612 26.08 16.18 -25.45
C ALA A 612 26.60 15.31 -24.30
N GLN A 613 27.62 15.77 -23.59
CA GLN A 613 28.22 15.06 -22.47
C GLN A 613 27.22 14.90 -21.31
N SER A 614 26.53 15.98 -20.93
CA SER A 614 25.51 15.93 -19.86
C SER A 614 24.33 15.04 -20.22
N LYS A 615 23.92 14.98 -21.50
CA LYS A 615 22.88 14.06 -21.96
C LYS A 615 23.27 12.60 -21.75
N VAL A 616 24.51 12.24 -22.10
CA VAL A 616 25.04 10.89 -21.91
C VAL A 616 25.11 10.51 -20.43
N ILE A 617 25.65 11.41 -19.60
CA ILE A 617 25.75 11.22 -18.15
C ILE A 617 24.36 11.10 -17.53
N GLY A 618 23.49 12.09 -17.77
CA GLY A 618 22.16 12.19 -17.20
C GLY A 618 21.28 10.99 -17.55
N GLN A 619 21.19 10.62 -18.83
CA GLN A 619 20.37 9.48 -19.25
C GLN A 619 20.86 8.15 -18.65
N SER A 620 22.18 7.97 -18.54
CA SER A 620 22.77 6.75 -17.95
C SER A 620 22.43 6.64 -16.47
N VAL A 621 22.50 7.75 -15.73
CA VAL A 621 22.17 7.80 -14.30
C VAL A 621 20.66 7.73 -14.05
N GLY A 622 19.83 8.36 -14.89
CA GLY A 622 18.37 8.22 -14.84
C GLY A 622 17.92 6.78 -15.06
N SER A 623 18.56 6.07 -15.99
CA SER A 623 18.29 4.63 -16.20
C SER A 623 18.71 3.79 -14.99
N LEU A 624 19.81 4.15 -14.32
CA LEU A 624 20.22 3.49 -13.07
C LEU A 624 19.21 3.72 -11.93
N HIS A 625 18.65 4.93 -11.82
CA HIS A 625 17.54 5.21 -10.89
C HIS A 625 16.35 4.29 -11.15
N ASN A 626 15.90 4.17 -12.41
CA ASN A 626 14.79 3.29 -12.77
C ASN A 626 15.06 1.81 -12.44
N ALA A 627 16.29 1.34 -12.69
CA ALA A 627 16.71 -0.01 -12.31
C ALA A 627 16.61 -0.24 -10.79
N TYR A 628 17.10 0.70 -9.98
CA TYR A 628 17.08 0.53 -8.53
C TYR A 628 15.70 0.73 -7.93
N ASP A 629 14.86 1.59 -8.51
CA ASP A 629 13.47 1.71 -8.10
C ASP A 629 12.67 0.44 -8.44
N LEU A 630 12.91 -0.18 -9.61
CA LEU A 630 12.35 -1.49 -9.90
C LEU A 630 12.80 -2.55 -8.87
N LYS A 631 14.09 -2.54 -8.50
CA LYS A 631 14.63 -3.44 -7.46
C LYS A 631 13.95 -3.23 -6.10
N LYS A 632 13.67 -2.00 -5.69
CA LYS A 632 12.93 -1.71 -4.43
C LYS A 632 11.52 -2.27 -4.44
N MET A 633 10.91 -2.42 -5.62
CA MET A 633 9.56 -2.97 -5.77
C MET A 633 9.51 -4.51 -5.73
N GLU A 634 10.65 -5.21 -5.69
CA GLU A 634 10.75 -6.67 -5.83
C GLU A 634 9.76 -7.45 -4.94
N SER A 635 9.69 -7.10 -3.64
CA SER A 635 8.80 -7.78 -2.68
C SER A 635 7.31 -7.64 -3.02
N ARG A 636 6.93 -6.59 -3.75
CA ARG A 636 5.56 -6.30 -4.17
C ARG A 636 5.24 -6.88 -5.55
N ILE A 637 6.24 -7.08 -6.41
CA ILE A 637 6.06 -7.76 -7.70
C ILE A 637 5.54 -9.19 -7.52
N ALA A 638 5.86 -9.85 -6.41
CA ALA A 638 5.28 -11.16 -6.06
C ALA A 638 3.74 -11.12 -5.97
N GLN A 639 3.18 -10.04 -5.41
CA GLN A 639 1.73 -9.84 -5.34
C GLN A 639 1.13 -9.58 -6.73
N LEU A 640 1.82 -8.79 -7.56
CA LEU A 640 1.37 -8.59 -8.93
C LEU A 640 1.38 -9.90 -9.71
N SER A 641 2.38 -10.77 -9.49
CA SER A 641 2.49 -12.09 -10.12
C SER A 641 1.37 -13.05 -9.77
N SER A 642 0.80 -12.97 -8.57
CA SER A 642 -0.23 -13.91 -8.11
C SER A 642 -1.64 -13.56 -8.59
N VAL A 643 -1.88 -12.33 -9.04
CA VAL A 643 -3.23 -11.83 -9.37
C VAL A 643 -3.78 -12.37 -10.70
N GLY A 644 -2.90 -12.90 -11.56
CA GLY A 644 -3.25 -13.34 -12.92
C GLY A 644 -4.46 -14.27 -13.03
N PRO A 645 -4.53 -15.38 -12.25
CA PRO A 645 -5.68 -16.25 -12.20
C PRO A 645 -6.96 -15.54 -11.77
N SER A 646 -6.92 -14.77 -10.67
CA SER A 646 -8.07 -14.02 -10.15
C SER A 646 -8.66 -13.07 -11.21
N VAL A 647 -7.81 -12.31 -11.91
CA VAL A 647 -8.24 -11.40 -12.97
C VAL A 647 -8.89 -12.16 -14.13
N THR A 648 -8.28 -13.27 -14.55
CA THR A 648 -8.80 -14.06 -15.67
C THR A 648 -10.15 -14.68 -15.31
N ASP A 649 -10.32 -15.13 -14.07
CA ASP A 649 -11.59 -15.67 -13.56
C ASP A 649 -12.68 -14.59 -13.48
N GLU A 650 -12.36 -13.38 -13.01
CA GLU A 650 -13.33 -12.27 -13.02
C GLU A 650 -13.71 -11.84 -14.43
N ILE A 651 -12.76 -11.78 -15.37
CA ILE A 651 -13.05 -11.48 -16.78
C ILE A 651 -14.02 -12.53 -17.36
N ARG A 652 -13.84 -13.82 -17.06
CA ARG A 652 -14.75 -14.89 -17.51
C ARG A 652 -16.19 -14.73 -17.00
N LYS A 653 -16.40 -14.09 -15.85
CA LYS A 653 -17.75 -13.83 -15.29
C LYS A 653 -18.51 -12.74 -16.04
N ILE A 654 -17.82 -11.89 -16.79
CA ILE A 654 -18.44 -10.84 -17.61
C ILE A 654 -19.30 -11.48 -18.68
N GLN A 655 -20.60 -11.20 -18.67
CA GLN A 655 -21.58 -11.87 -19.55
C GLN A 655 -21.41 -11.45 -21.02
N ASN A 656 -21.19 -10.16 -21.29
CA ASN A 656 -21.00 -9.62 -22.63
C ASN A 656 -19.68 -10.13 -23.26
N PRO A 657 -19.73 -10.90 -24.37
CA PRO A 657 -18.54 -11.48 -24.99
C PRO A 657 -17.55 -10.47 -25.58
N GLU A 658 -18.03 -9.36 -26.15
CA GLU A 658 -17.17 -8.32 -26.73
C GLU A 658 -16.44 -7.54 -25.65
N GLN A 659 -17.16 -7.18 -24.58
CA GLN A 659 -16.57 -6.55 -23.41
C GLN A 659 -15.55 -7.49 -22.75
N ARG A 660 -15.86 -8.78 -22.65
CA ARG A 660 -14.90 -9.80 -22.18
C ARG A 660 -13.64 -9.84 -23.06
N GLN A 661 -13.79 -9.94 -24.38
CA GLN A 661 -12.66 -9.99 -25.31
C GLN A 661 -11.80 -8.71 -25.25
N LYS A 662 -12.44 -7.55 -25.09
CA LYS A 662 -11.75 -6.28 -24.87
C LYS A 662 -10.91 -6.32 -23.58
N LEU A 663 -11.47 -6.78 -22.47
CA LEU A 663 -10.77 -6.89 -21.19
C LEU A 663 -9.62 -7.92 -21.23
N GLU A 664 -9.80 -9.03 -21.94
CA GLU A 664 -8.75 -10.02 -22.18
C GLU A 664 -7.58 -9.41 -22.98
N LYS A 665 -7.89 -8.66 -24.04
CA LYS A 665 -6.88 -7.94 -24.84
C LYS A 665 -6.14 -6.89 -24.01
N GLN A 666 -6.87 -6.15 -23.18
CA GLN A 666 -6.30 -5.13 -22.29
C GLN A 666 -5.43 -5.74 -21.18
N TRP A 667 -5.84 -6.89 -20.64
CA TRP A 667 -5.05 -7.61 -19.64
C TRP A 667 -3.80 -8.24 -20.25
N GLY A 668 -3.90 -8.77 -21.48
CA GLY A 668 -2.79 -9.34 -22.22
C GLY A 668 -2.15 -10.57 -21.53
N ASP A 669 -0.93 -10.91 -21.95
CA ASP A 669 -0.18 -12.03 -21.36
C ASP A 669 0.54 -11.60 -20.08
N HIS A 670 -0.20 -11.68 -18.98
CA HIS A 670 0.32 -11.34 -17.66
C HIS A 670 1.53 -12.19 -17.24
N ARG A 671 1.57 -13.49 -17.59
CA ARG A 671 2.69 -14.37 -17.23
C ARG A 671 3.97 -13.97 -17.96
N SER A 672 3.87 -13.67 -19.25
CA SER A 672 4.97 -13.15 -20.05
C SER A 672 5.49 -11.82 -19.50
N ASP A 673 4.59 -10.90 -19.16
CA ASP A 673 4.96 -9.59 -18.64
C ASP A 673 5.68 -9.67 -17.28
N ILE A 674 5.21 -10.51 -16.37
CA ILE A 674 5.90 -10.78 -15.09
C ILE A 674 7.28 -11.42 -15.33
N SER A 675 7.37 -12.34 -16.29
CA SER A 675 8.65 -13.00 -16.63
C SER A 675 9.68 -11.98 -17.14
N LYS A 676 9.26 -11.00 -17.96
CA LYS A 676 10.12 -9.90 -18.43
C LYS A 676 10.60 -9.06 -17.25
N ILE A 677 9.71 -8.66 -16.33
CA ILE A 677 10.06 -7.88 -15.14
C ILE A 677 11.05 -8.65 -14.25
N GLN A 678 10.80 -9.93 -13.99
CA GLN A 678 11.70 -10.79 -13.22
C GLN A 678 13.07 -10.94 -13.87
N LYS A 679 13.12 -11.04 -15.20
CA LYS A 679 14.38 -11.05 -15.95
C LYS A 679 15.16 -9.76 -15.75
N SER A 680 14.52 -8.60 -15.92
CA SER A 680 15.15 -7.30 -15.66
C SER A 680 15.67 -7.20 -14.22
N LEU A 681 14.88 -7.63 -13.22
CA LEU A 681 15.30 -7.66 -11.81
C LEU A 681 16.56 -8.50 -11.59
N ASN A 682 16.64 -9.67 -12.23
CA ASN A 682 17.81 -10.54 -12.14
C ASN A 682 19.04 -9.90 -12.81
N ASP A 683 18.86 -9.27 -13.97
CA ASP A 683 19.94 -8.56 -14.65
C ASP A 683 20.45 -7.38 -13.80
N ILE A 684 19.57 -6.65 -13.10
CA ILE A 684 19.92 -5.57 -12.18
C ILE A 684 20.73 -6.08 -10.99
N LYS A 685 20.34 -7.22 -10.39
CA LYS A 685 21.12 -7.85 -9.31
C LYS A 685 22.51 -8.30 -9.79
N SER A 686 22.59 -8.80 -11.02
CA SER A 686 23.87 -9.15 -11.66
C SER A 686 24.75 -7.92 -11.87
N PHE A 687 24.16 -6.80 -12.30
CA PHE A 687 24.85 -5.51 -12.41
C PHE A 687 25.42 -5.05 -11.06
N ASP A 688 24.60 -5.07 -9.99
CA ASP A 688 25.00 -4.65 -8.64
C ASP A 688 26.23 -5.39 -8.12
N SER A 689 26.29 -6.70 -8.35
CA SER A 689 27.40 -7.54 -7.90
C SER A 689 28.75 -7.16 -8.54
N LYS A 690 28.73 -6.44 -9.66
CA LYS A 690 29.89 -6.10 -10.49
C LYS A 690 30.37 -4.65 -10.35
N ILE A 691 29.76 -3.85 -9.48
CA ILE A 691 30.15 -2.44 -9.30
C ILE A 691 31.53 -2.40 -8.62
N PRO A 692 32.58 -1.83 -9.25
CA PRO A 692 33.91 -1.70 -8.65
C PRO A 692 33.95 -0.54 -7.64
N LYS A 693 35.04 -0.45 -6.87
CA LYS A 693 35.33 0.76 -6.09
C LYS A 693 35.99 1.78 -7.01
N SER A 694 35.48 3.01 -7.05
CA SER A 694 36.02 4.09 -7.85
C SER A 694 36.79 5.10 -6.98
N ASN A 695 37.93 5.58 -7.49
CA ASN A 695 38.77 6.58 -6.82
C ASN A 695 38.77 7.94 -7.54
N THR A 696 38.17 8.01 -8.74
CA THR A 696 37.97 9.25 -9.50
C THR A 696 36.54 9.31 -10.03
N ILE A 697 36.08 10.51 -10.39
CA ILE A 697 34.78 10.70 -11.06
C ILE A 697 34.74 9.95 -12.40
N GLY A 698 35.84 9.97 -13.17
CA GLY A 698 35.92 9.29 -14.46
C GLY A 698 35.63 7.78 -14.38
N GLN A 699 36.14 7.12 -13.35
CA GLN A 699 35.93 5.68 -13.11
C GLN A 699 34.48 5.31 -12.79
N LEU A 700 33.63 6.27 -12.40
CA LEU A 700 32.20 6.01 -12.17
C LEU A 700 31.42 5.73 -13.46
N GLY A 701 31.94 6.18 -14.62
CA GLY A 701 31.28 5.94 -15.90
C GLY A 701 31.42 4.51 -16.42
N SER A 702 32.50 3.80 -16.05
CA SER A 702 32.80 2.46 -16.57
C SER A 702 31.70 1.42 -16.28
N PRO A 703 31.16 1.32 -15.04
CA PRO A 703 30.10 0.37 -14.74
C PRO A 703 28.81 0.67 -15.50
N LEU A 704 28.48 1.95 -15.75
CA LEU A 704 27.24 2.36 -16.42
C LEU A 704 27.12 1.81 -17.85
N LYS A 705 28.25 1.48 -18.51
CA LYS A 705 28.24 0.77 -19.80
C LYS A 705 27.50 -0.56 -19.74
N ASN A 706 27.53 -1.24 -18.60
CA ASN A 706 26.90 -2.55 -18.41
C ASN A 706 25.37 -2.48 -18.24
N LEU A 707 24.78 -1.28 -18.16
CA LEU A 707 23.32 -1.11 -18.22
C LEU A 707 22.73 -1.65 -19.53
N ILE A 708 23.53 -1.73 -20.60
CA ILE A 708 23.15 -2.34 -21.88
C ILE A 708 22.76 -3.82 -21.75
N SER A 709 23.25 -4.51 -20.71
CA SER A 709 22.98 -5.92 -20.45
C SER A 709 21.68 -6.15 -19.71
N ILE A 710 21.01 -5.10 -19.23
CA ILE A 710 19.70 -5.22 -18.56
C ILE A 710 18.62 -5.38 -19.62
N SER A 711 17.86 -6.46 -19.52
CA SER A 711 16.72 -6.71 -20.39
C SER A 711 15.63 -5.65 -20.18
N SER A 712 15.04 -5.12 -21.26
CA SER A 712 13.88 -4.22 -21.15
C SER A 712 12.61 -4.97 -20.71
N ALA A 713 11.86 -4.40 -19.79
CA ALA A 713 10.54 -4.90 -19.36
C ALA A 713 9.41 -4.06 -19.94
N LYS A 714 9.25 -4.12 -21.27
CA LYS A 714 8.14 -3.42 -21.96
C LYS A 714 6.82 -4.12 -21.65
N ILE A 715 5.99 -3.45 -20.86
CA ILE A 715 4.65 -3.89 -20.47
C ILE A 715 3.66 -2.76 -20.73
N ASP A 716 2.45 -3.09 -21.19
CA ASP A 716 1.38 -2.10 -21.39
C ASP A 716 0.61 -1.91 -20.08
N VAL A 717 1.22 -1.14 -19.18
CA VAL A 717 0.64 -0.86 -17.85
C VAL A 717 -0.70 -0.16 -17.97
N LYS A 718 -0.85 0.76 -18.93
CA LYS A 718 -2.04 1.59 -19.11
C LYS A 718 -3.25 0.74 -19.48
N GLU A 719 -3.12 -0.17 -20.44
CA GLU A 719 -4.22 -1.06 -20.80
C GLU A 719 -4.53 -2.08 -19.70
N LYS A 720 -3.52 -2.63 -19.01
CA LYS A 720 -3.76 -3.53 -17.87
C LYS A 720 -4.52 -2.86 -16.73
N SER A 721 -4.14 -1.62 -16.39
CA SER A 721 -4.81 -0.84 -15.36
C SER A 721 -6.28 -0.60 -15.71
N LYS A 722 -6.61 -0.29 -16.97
CA LYS A 722 -8.01 -0.16 -17.43
C LYS A 722 -8.82 -1.45 -17.21
N SER A 723 -8.22 -2.61 -17.46
CA SER A 723 -8.88 -3.89 -17.22
C SER A 723 -9.18 -4.08 -15.73
N LEU A 724 -8.20 -3.80 -14.84
CA LEU A 724 -8.42 -3.89 -13.39
C LEU A 724 -9.45 -2.87 -12.89
N GLU A 725 -9.40 -1.63 -13.35
CA GLU A 725 -10.36 -0.57 -12.99
C GLU A 725 -11.79 -0.98 -13.33
N PHE A 726 -11.99 -1.54 -14.53
CA PHE A 726 -13.31 -2.04 -14.94
C PHE A 726 -13.81 -3.17 -14.05
N LEU A 727 -12.94 -4.10 -13.65
CA LEU A 727 -13.32 -5.21 -12.78
C LEU A 727 -13.64 -4.71 -11.36
N ILE A 728 -12.84 -3.79 -10.82
CA ILE A 728 -13.04 -3.16 -9.51
C ILE A 728 -14.37 -2.39 -9.46
N SER A 729 -14.83 -1.84 -10.59
CA SER A 729 -16.09 -1.10 -10.69
C SER A 729 -17.33 -1.98 -10.82
N GLN A 730 -17.21 -3.30 -10.88
CA GLN A 730 -18.37 -4.19 -10.96
C GLN A 730 -19.07 -4.28 -9.60
N ASP A 731 -20.39 -4.11 -9.55
CA ASP A 731 -21.16 -4.10 -8.30
C ASP A 731 -21.16 -5.45 -7.55
N LYS A 732 -20.92 -6.55 -8.27
CA LYS A 732 -20.98 -7.94 -7.76
C LYS A 732 -19.61 -8.59 -7.54
N ILE A 733 -18.53 -7.82 -7.56
CA ILE A 733 -17.18 -8.37 -7.33
C ILE A 733 -16.99 -8.78 -5.86
N ASP A 734 -16.34 -9.92 -5.63
CA ASP A 734 -16.01 -10.37 -4.27
C ASP A 734 -15.10 -9.33 -3.56
N PRO A 735 -15.42 -8.90 -2.32
CA PRO A 735 -14.65 -7.86 -1.63
C PRO A 735 -13.16 -8.19 -1.41
N LYS A 736 -12.80 -9.47 -1.24
CA LYS A 736 -11.39 -9.88 -1.09
C LYS A 736 -10.67 -9.77 -2.43
N ILE A 737 -11.30 -10.22 -3.52
CA ILE A 737 -10.77 -10.08 -4.88
C ILE A 737 -10.62 -8.60 -5.22
N LYS A 738 -11.64 -7.78 -4.94
CA LYS A 738 -11.59 -6.32 -5.12
C LYS A 738 -10.38 -5.70 -4.43
N SER A 739 -10.15 -6.04 -3.17
CA SER A 739 -8.97 -5.55 -2.42
C SER A 739 -7.64 -6.03 -3.02
N GLU A 740 -7.59 -7.26 -3.54
CA GLU A 740 -6.43 -7.79 -4.26
C GLU A 740 -6.16 -7.00 -5.54
N LEU A 741 -7.19 -6.78 -6.37
CA LEU A 741 -7.09 -6.01 -7.62
C LEU A 741 -6.68 -4.55 -7.36
N GLU A 742 -7.23 -3.91 -6.33
CA GLU A 742 -6.87 -2.54 -5.93
C GLU A 742 -5.40 -2.41 -5.53
N LYS A 743 -4.84 -3.43 -4.85
CA LYS A 743 -3.41 -3.45 -4.51
C LYS A 743 -2.55 -3.68 -5.74
N SER A 744 -2.94 -4.58 -6.63
CA SER A 744 -2.24 -4.83 -7.91
C SER A 744 -2.27 -3.60 -8.82
N LEU A 745 -3.39 -2.88 -8.87
CA LEU A 745 -3.52 -1.61 -9.58
C LEU A 745 -2.51 -0.57 -9.06
N LYS A 746 -2.34 -0.43 -7.74
CA LYS A 746 -1.32 0.48 -7.17
C LYS A 746 0.11 0.09 -7.57
N ILE A 747 0.42 -1.21 -7.68
CA ILE A 747 1.74 -1.68 -8.12
C ILE A 747 1.96 -1.36 -9.59
N LEU A 748 0.93 -1.57 -10.44
CA LEU A 748 0.97 -1.18 -11.84
C LEU A 748 1.19 0.34 -11.99
N GLU A 749 0.45 1.16 -11.27
CA GLU A 749 0.62 2.63 -11.30
C GLU A 749 2.04 3.08 -10.94
N GLU A 750 2.69 2.43 -9.97
CA GLU A 750 4.09 2.73 -9.65
C GLU A 750 5.05 2.25 -10.74
N LEU A 751 4.82 1.07 -11.33
CA LEU A 751 5.61 0.59 -12.48
C LEU A 751 5.50 1.54 -13.68
N GLU A 752 4.33 2.17 -13.88
CA GLU A 752 4.12 3.13 -14.96
C GLU A 752 5.04 4.36 -14.86
N THR A 753 5.53 4.68 -13.66
CA THR A 753 6.43 5.82 -13.44
C THR A 753 7.87 5.55 -13.89
N LEU A 754 8.22 4.30 -14.17
CA LEU A 754 9.59 3.88 -14.50
C LEU A 754 9.77 3.72 -16.02
N ASP A 755 10.87 4.25 -16.56
CA ASP A 755 11.32 3.88 -17.90
C ASP A 755 12.14 2.59 -17.83
N LEU A 756 11.48 1.47 -18.15
CA LEU A 756 12.07 0.14 -18.19
C LEU A 756 12.56 -0.27 -19.59
N ASP A 757 12.64 0.67 -20.55
CA ASP A 757 13.21 0.43 -21.87
C ASP A 757 14.70 0.76 -21.96
N PHE A 758 15.53 0.02 -21.21
CA PHE A 758 16.99 0.11 -21.25
C PHE A 758 17.56 -0.01 -22.68
N SER A 759 16.91 -0.80 -23.54
CA SER A 759 17.33 -0.99 -24.93
C SER A 759 17.29 0.27 -25.80
N SER A 760 16.51 1.29 -25.41
CA SER A 760 16.42 2.56 -26.13
C SER A 760 17.59 3.51 -25.87
N HIS A 761 18.39 3.26 -24.82
CA HIS A 761 19.45 4.16 -24.34
C HIS A 761 20.87 3.60 -24.54
N LYS A 762 21.03 2.64 -25.45
CA LYS A 762 22.31 1.92 -25.67
C LYS A 762 23.49 2.85 -25.98
N SER A 763 23.26 3.88 -26.80
CA SER A 763 24.32 4.82 -27.19
C SER A 763 24.80 5.65 -26.01
N GLN A 764 23.91 6.04 -25.10
CA GLN A 764 24.27 6.75 -23.88
C GLN A 764 25.10 5.84 -22.96
N PHE A 765 24.68 4.60 -22.74
CA PHE A 765 25.44 3.66 -21.90
C PHE A 765 26.84 3.39 -22.45
N GLN A 766 26.97 3.20 -23.77
CA GLN A 766 28.27 2.97 -24.41
C GLN A 766 29.22 4.16 -24.27
N ASN A 767 28.69 5.38 -24.30
CA ASN A 767 29.48 6.61 -24.23
C ASN A 767 29.68 7.13 -22.79
N ALA A 768 28.98 6.57 -21.79
CA ALA A 768 29.10 6.98 -20.40
C ALA A 768 30.55 7.03 -19.87
N PRO A 769 31.43 6.04 -20.12
CA PRO A 769 32.81 6.11 -19.64
C PRO A 769 33.57 7.33 -20.18
N ASN A 770 33.40 7.64 -21.48
CA ASN A 770 34.06 8.78 -22.11
C ASN A 770 33.53 10.11 -21.57
N ALA A 771 32.21 10.20 -21.36
CA ALA A 771 31.59 11.42 -20.85
C ALA A 771 31.99 11.73 -19.41
N PHE A 772 32.03 10.71 -18.54
CA PHE A 772 32.50 10.87 -17.16
C PHE A 772 33.98 11.25 -17.10
N ASN A 773 34.81 10.70 -18.00
CA ASN A 773 36.23 11.09 -18.08
C ASN A 773 36.40 12.53 -18.57
N ALA A 774 35.67 12.95 -19.61
CA ALA A 774 35.69 14.33 -20.09
C ALA A 774 35.27 15.31 -18.99
N PHE A 775 34.19 14.98 -18.26
CA PHE A 775 33.74 15.78 -17.13
C PHE A 775 34.74 15.81 -15.98
N HIS A 776 35.37 14.68 -15.63
CA HIS A 776 36.41 14.63 -14.60
C HIS A 776 37.61 15.53 -14.94
N SER A 777 38.10 15.45 -16.17
CA SER A 777 39.23 16.27 -16.65
C SER A 777 38.89 17.76 -16.61
N PHE A 778 37.71 18.13 -17.11
CA PHE A 778 37.23 19.51 -17.04
C PHE A 778 37.12 20.01 -15.59
N LEU A 779 36.43 19.26 -14.73
CA LEU A 779 36.15 19.66 -13.36
C LEU A 779 37.43 19.81 -12.54
N LYS A 780 38.39 18.91 -12.74
CA LYS A 780 39.70 18.99 -12.09
C LYS A 780 40.43 20.28 -12.49
N ASN A 781 40.53 20.56 -13.79
CA ASN A 781 41.18 21.77 -14.30
C ASN A 781 40.49 23.05 -13.78
N PHE A 782 39.15 23.09 -13.83
CA PHE A 782 38.37 24.23 -13.34
C PHE A 782 38.61 24.52 -11.86
N LEU A 783 38.70 23.47 -11.02
CA LEU A 783 38.94 23.60 -9.58
C LEU A 783 40.40 23.97 -9.24
N GLU A 784 41.35 23.65 -10.10
CA GLU A 784 42.77 24.01 -9.91
C GLU A 784 43.04 25.49 -10.25
N MET A 785 42.27 26.08 -11.18
CA MET A 785 42.36 27.49 -11.57
C MET A 785 42.23 28.45 -10.38
N ASP A 786 43.01 29.52 -10.41
CA ASP A 786 42.96 30.61 -9.43
C ASP A 786 41.93 31.66 -9.86
N HIS A 787 40.75 31.62 -9.25
CA HIS A 787 39.66 32.57 -9.49
C HIS A 787 39.74 33.81 -8.58
N SER A 788 40.87 34.04 -7.89
CA SER A 788 41.00 35.05 -6.82
C SER A 788 41.53 36.44 -7.24
N LYS A 789 41.51 36.81 -8.53
CA LYS A 789 42.00 38.14 -8.96
C LYS A 789 40.95 39.03 -9.64
N LYS A 790 40.73 40.16 -8.96
CA LYS A 790 40.12 41.45 -9.35
C LYS A 790 38.59 41.52 -9.45
N ASP A 791 37.99 41.96 -8.34
CA ASP A 791 36.92 42.96 -8.33
C ASP A 791 37.08 43.81 -7.05
N GLU A 792 37.94 44.84 -7.11
CA GLU A 792 37.95 45.93 -6.14
C GLU A 792 37.79 47.27 -6.88
N GLU A 793 36.61 47.85 -6.66
CA GLU A 793 36.22 49.27 -6.53
C GLU A 793 36.60 50.30 -7.61
N GLN A 794 35.56 50.97 -8.10
CA GLN A 794 35.63 52.36 -8.55
C GLN A 794 34.86 53.26 -7.58
N ASP A 795 35.60 54.26 -7.11
CA ASP A 795 35.37 55.28 -6.08
C ASP A 795 33.99 55.97 -6.09
N MET A 796 33.45 56.22 -4.90
CA MET A 796 32.89 57.55 -4.60
C MET A 796 33.13 57.90 -3.13
N THR A 797 34.01 58.88 -2.97
CA THR A 797 34.56 59.38 -1.72
C THR A 797 33.55 60.28 -0.97
N MET A 798 33.60 60.18 0.37
CA MET A 798 33.29 61.24 1.35
C MET A 798 31.86 61.79 1.43
N ALA A 799 30.98 61.02 2.07
CA ALA A 799 30.06 61.53 3.07
C ALA A 799 29.79 60.41 4.08
N ILE A 800 29.46 60.72 5.34
CA ILE A 800 28.95 59.77 6.35
C ILE A 800 30.02 59.15 7.30
N ILE A 801 30.86 59.99 7.92
CA ILE A 801 31.52 59.63 9.20
C ILE A 801 30.60 59.88 10.41
N TYR A 802 29.45 60.54 10.25
CA TYR A 802 28.50 60.81 11.34
C TYR A 802 27.31 59.84 11.48
N ILE A 803 27.15 58.82 10.61
CA ILE A 803 26.02 57.84 10.70
C ILE A 803 26.49 56.43 11.16
N ASN A 804 27.79 56.20 11.35
CA ASN A 804 28.31 54.85 11.62
C ASN A 804 27.96 54.26 12.99
N VAL A 805 27.58 55.07 13.98
CA VAL A 805 27.04 54.52 15.24
C VAL A 805 25.55 54.18 15.12
N GLY A 806 24.80 54.95 14.32
CA GLY A 806 23.37 54.70 14.05
C GLY A 806 23.13 53.52 13.10
N VAL A 807 23.96 53.35 12.07
CA VAL A 807 23.87 52.27 11.08
C VAL A 807 24.30 50.93 11.65
N ILE A 808 25.32 50.89 12.53
CA ILE A 808 25.69 49.64 13.22
C ILE A 808 24.59 49.23 14.20
N LEU A 809 23.98 50.19 14.91
CA LEU A 809 22.81 49.90 15.76
C LEU A 809 21.61 49.44 14.91
N LEU A 810 21.33 50.10 13.78
CA LEU A 810 20.26 49.75 12.86
C LEU A 810 20.47 48.40 12.18
N LEU A 811 21.68 48.05 11.79
CA LEU A 811 22.00 46.75 11.18
C LEU A 811 22.00 45.63 12.21
N ALA A 812 22.42 45.88 13.45
CA ALA A 812 22.26 44.92 14.54
C ALA A 812 20.79 44.75 14.92
N ILE A 813 20.01 45.83 14.92
CA ILE A 813 18.54 45.79 15.09
C ILE A 813 17.90 45.09 13.89
N LEU A 814 18.34 45.30 12.65
CA LEU A 814 17.77 44.70 11.45
C LEU A 814 18.12 43.21 11.37
N ALA A 815 19.36 42.82 11.66
CA ALA A 815 19.77 41.42 11.75
C ALA A 815 19.08 40.72 12.93
N GLY A 816 18.97 41.39 14.08
CA GLY A 816 18.17 40.95 15.21
C GLY A 816 16.68 40.84 14.88
N SER A 817 16.16 41.76 14.06
CA SER A 817 14.75 41.80 13.61
C SER A 817 14.47 40.75 12.55
N ILE A 818 15.41 40.45 11.67
CA ILE A 818 15.33 39.39 10.66
C ILE A 818 15.48 38.03 11.34
N ALA A 819 16.42 37.87 12.27
CA ALA A 819 16.53 36.65 13.07
C ALA A 819 15.29 36.46 13.96
N TYR A 820 14.79 37.53 14.57
CA TYR A 820 13.52 37.53 15.30
C TYR A 820 12.35 37.24 14.37
N TYR A 821 12.28 37.83 13.19
CA TYR A 821 11.22 37.62 12.20
C TYR A 821 11.24 36.20 11.66
N LEU A 822 12.41 35.61 11.37
CA LEU A 822 12.54 34.21 10.94
C LEU A 822 12.21 33.25 12.08
N ARG A 823 12.61 33.57 13.33
CA ARG A 823 12.27 32.78 14.52
C ARG A 823 10.76 32.87 14.82
N VAL A 824 10.16 34.04 14.69
CA VAL A 824 8.71 34.30 14.81
C VAL A 824 7.95 33.68 13.65
N TYR A 825 8.45 33.74 12.41
CA TYR A 825 7.84 33.13 11.24
C TYR A 825 7.84 31.61 11.34
N LYS A 826 8.96 31.00 11.73
CA LYS A 826 9.06 29.54 11.97
C LYS A 826 8.19 29.13 13.16
N ALA A 827 8.20 29.90 14.25
CA ALA A 827 7.32 29.68 15.40
C ALA A 827 5.83 29.80 15.02
N ASN A 828 5.46 30.79 14.19
CA ASN A 828 4.09 31.00 13.73
C ASN A 828 3.63 29.92 12.74
N LYS A 829 4.53 29.42 11.89
CA LYS A 829 4.23 28.31 10.98
C LYS A 829 3.99 26.99 11.73
N ILE A 830 4.83 26.67 12.72
CA ILE A 830 4.61 25.50 13.59
C ILE A 830 3.34 25.71 14.41
N LYS A 831 3.15 26.89 15.02
CA LYS A 831 1.93 27.24 15.75
C LYS A 831 0.67 27.05 14.91
N LYS A 832 0.70 27.47 13.63
CA LYS A 832 -0.41 27.26 12.68
C LYS A 832 -0.67 25.78 12.42
N ALA A 833 0.37 25.01 12.10
CA ALA A 833 0.22 23.57 11.85
C ALA A 833 -0.28 22.80 13.08
N ILE A 834 0.09 23.24 14.29
CA ILE A 834 -0.40 22.68 15.54
C ILE A 834 -1.87 23.04 15.79
N MET A 835 -2.28 24.27 15.46
CA MET A 835 -3.71 24.64 15.48
C MET A 835 -4.52 23.81 14.48
N ASP A 836 -3.95 23.51 13.31
CA ASP A 836 -4.60 22.65 12.31
C ASP A 836 -4.76 21.22 12.85
N PHE A 837 -3.72 20.64 13.49
CA PHE A 837 -3.82 19.34 14.17
C PHE A 837 -4.93 19.31 15.24
N ILE A 838 -4.98 20.34 16.10
CA ILE A 838 -6.04 20.46 17.13
C ILE A 838 -7.41 20.53 16.46
N LYS A 839 -7.55 21.32 15.39
CA LYS A 839 -8.81 21.51 14.66
C LYS A 839 -9.30 20.23 14.00
N GLU A 840 -8.41 19.45 13.39
CA GLU A 840 -8.75 18.20 12.69
C GLU A 840 -9.13 17.05 13.65
N ASN A 841 -8.68 17.13 14.90
CA ASN A 841 -8.92 16.09 15.90
C ASN A 841 -9.91 16.53 17.00
N ARG A 842 -10.66 17.63 16.80
CA ARG A 842 -11.69 18.07 17.76
C ARG A 842 -12.73 16.98 18.02
N LEU A 843 -13.18 16.87 19.27
CA LEU A 843 -14.37 16.11 19.64
C LEU A 843 -15.60 16.94 19.24
N ILE A 844 -16.43 16.42 18.33
CA ILE A 844 -17.57 17.17 17.78
C ILE A 844 -18.73 17.21 18.78
N ASN A 845 -19.22 16.04 19.18
CA ASN A 845 -20.22 15.87 20.21
C ASN A 845 -20.04 14.52 20.90
N LYS A 846 -20.73 14.33 22.03
CA LYS A 846 -20.66 13.10 22.84
C LYS A 846 -20.88 11.81 22.04
N LYS A 847 -21.87 11.80 21.13
CA LYS A 847 -22.24 10.61 20.36
C LYS A 847 -21.15 10.27 19.35
N GLU A 848 -20.77 11.23 18.52
CA GLU A 848 -19.75 11.05 17.48
C GLU A 848 -18.37 10.75 18.07
N ALA A 849 -18.01 11.38 19.19
CA ALA A 849 -16.77 11.08 19.89
C ALA A 849 -16.72 9.61 20.31
N LYS A 850 -17.78 9.12 20.97
CA LYS A 850 -17.90 7.71 21.40
C LYS A 850 -17.84 6.76 20.21
N GLU A 851 -18.62 7.01 19.16
CA GLU A 851 -18.64 6.17 17.95
C GLU A 851 -17.27 6.10 17.28
N ARG A 852 -16.64 7.26 17.02
CA ARG A 852 -15.34 7.35 16.34
C ARG A 852 -14.24 6.63 17.12
N HIS A 853 -14.11 6.91 18.42
CA HIS A 853 -13.05 6.30 19.23
C HIS A 853 -13.29 4.80 19.44
N THR A 854 -14.55 4.36 19.56
CA THR A 854 -14.89 2.93 19.63
C THR A 854 -14.55 2.20 18.34
N GLU A 855 -14.90 2.76 17.18
CA GLU A 855 -14.64 2.15 15.88
C GLU A 855 -13.14 2.00 15.62
N GLU A 856 -12.36 3.05 15.89
CA GLU A 856 -10.91 3.03 15.68
C GLU A 856 -10.20 2.06 16.64
N LEU A 857 -10.62 1.98 17.91
CA LEU A 857 -10.11 0.97 18.85
C LEU A 857 -10.49 -0.46 18.44
N ALA A 858 -11.68 -0.67 17.86
CA ALA A 858 -12.09 -1.98 17.36
C ALA A 858 -11.16 -2.49 16.25
N LYS A 859 -10.67 -1.60 15.38
CA LYS A 859 -9.66 -1.92 14.34
C LYS A 859 -8.34 -2.42 14.93
N MET A 860 -8.02 -2.03 16.17
CA MET A 860 -6.78 -2.43 16.88
C MET A 860 -6.94 -3.73 17.69
N SER A 861 -8.16 -4.28 17.80
CA SER A 861 -8.44 -5.50 18.58
C SER A 861 -7.69 -6.74 18.08
N GLY A 862 -7.30 -6.77 16.79
CA GLY A 862 -6.52 -7.85 16.19
C GLY A 862 -5.10 -7.99 16.76
N ILE A 863 -4.46 -6.87 17.14
CA ILE A 863 -3.09 -6.83 17.69
C ILE A 863 -3.05 -7.62 19.01
N VAL A 864 -4.03 -7.40 19.88
CA VAL A 864 -4.16 -8.09 21.18
C VAL A 864 -4.40 -9.59 21.00
N LYS A 865 -5.22 -9.99 20.02
CA LYS A 865 -5.52 -11.42 19.76
C LYS A 865 -4.29 -12.19 19.29
N ALA A 866 -3.52 -11.62 18.36
CA ALA A 866 -2.29 -12.22 17.85
C ALA A 866 -1.19 -12.30 18.93
N GLY A 867 -1.09 -11.28 19.79
CA GLY A 867 -0.09 -11.23 20.84
C GLY A 867 -0.26 -12.26 21.97
N ARG A 868 -1.49 -12.69 22.27
CA ARG A 868 -1.80 -13.61 23.39
C ARG A 868 -1.04 -14.94 23.30
N GLN A 869 -0.85 -15.48 22.10
CA GLN A 869 -0.12 -16.74 21.92
C GLN A 869 1.37 -16.55 22.20
N LYS A 870 2.00 -15.56 21.56
CA LYS A 870 3.42 -15.25 21.74
C LYS A 870 3.79 -14.94 23.20
N THR A 871 2.95 -14.21 23.93
CA THR A 871 3.20 -13.93 25.36
C THR A 871 3.14 -15.19 26.23
N ARG A 872 2.32 -16.19 25.88
CA ARG A 872 2.24 -17.46 26.63
C ARG A 872 3.49 -18.32 26.49
N GLU A 873 4.23 -18.15 25.39
CA GLU A 873 5.48 -18.85 25.12
C GLU A 873 6.68 -18.18 25.83
N HIS A 874 6.61 -16.87 26.10
CA HIS A 874 7.76 -16.08 26.59
C HIS A 874 7.68 -15.66 28.07
N ILE A 875 6.48 -15.52 28.66
CA ILE A 875 6.34 -15.15 30.09
C ILE A 875 5.70 -16.29 30.88
N PRO A 876 6.39 -16.82 31.90
CA PRO A 876 5.86 -17.87 32.77
C PRO A 876 4.54 -17.49 33.45
N ARG A 877 3.63 -18.46 33.59
CA ARG A 877 2.28 -18.24 34.17
C ARG A 877 2.32 -17.71 35.61
N ASN A 878 3.36 -18.06 36.37
CA ASN A 878 3.61 -17.61 37.74
C ASN A 878 4.07 -16.15 37.84
N LYS A 879 4.59 -15.55 36.76
CA LYS A 879 5.11 -14.17 36.73
C LYS A 879 4.14 -13.14 36.14
N ARG A 880 2.90 -13.55 35.87
CA ARG A 880 1.81 -12.69 35.37
C ARG A 880 0.55 -12.76 36.26
N ARG A 881 -0.21 -11.67 36.33
CA ARG A 881 -1.58 -11.69 36.89
C ARG A 881 -2.49 -12.59 36.07
N LYS A 882 -3.57 -13.08 36.68
CA LYS A 882 -4.54 -13.98 36.02
C LYS A 882 -5.18 -13.32 34.78
N LEU A 883 -5.27 -11.99 34.80
CA LEU A 883 -5.87 -11.14 33.77
C LEU A 883 -4.84 -10.33 32.97
N SER A 884 -3.53 -10.64 33.05
CA SER A 884 -2.52 -9.84 32.34
C SER A 884 -2.76 -9.83 30.84
N LEU A 885 -2.61 -8.65 30.25
CA LEU A 885 -2.62 -8.45 28.82
C LEU A 885 -1.34 -8.98 28.18
N PRO A 886 -1.33 -9.26 26.87
CA PRO A 886 -0.14 -9.70 26.16
C PRO A 886 1.02 -8.71 26.30
N LEU A 887 2.25 -9.22 26.40
CA LEU A 887 3.49 -8.44 26.25
C LEU A 887 4.08 -8.74 24.87
N ASN A 888 4.48 -7.68 24.16
CA ASN A 888 5.30 -7.82 22.96
C ASN A 888 6.74 -8.21 23.36
N PRO A 889 7.24 -9.40 22.98
CA PRO A 889 8.58 -9.84 23.36
C PRO A 889 9.70 -8.99 22.73
N ASP A 890 9.44 -8.34 21.60
CA ASP A 890 10.46 -7.57 20.86
C ASP A 890 10.78 -6.22 21.54
N THR A 891 9.86 -5.71 22.35
CA THR A 891 9.96 -4.41 23.04
C THR A 891 10.03 -4.55 24.55
N ARG A 892 10.14 -5.78 25.07
CA ARG A 892 10.23 -6.03 26.51
C ARG A 892 11.49 -5.41 27.11
N VAL A 893 11.43 -5.09 28.40
CA VAL A 893 12.65 -4.80 29.16
C VAL A 893 13.45 -6.08 29.34
N ILE A 894 14.77 -5.99 29.18
CA ILE A 894 15.72 -7.06 29.46
C ILE A 894 16.51 -6.63 30.69
N VAL A 895 16.47 -7.45 31.73
CA VAL A 895 17.17 -7.21 33.01
C VAL A 895 18.41 -8.10 33.08
N LYS A 896 19.51 -7.59 33.63
CA LYS A 896 20.73 -8.38 33.81
C LYS A 896 20.48 -9.52 34.83
N ASP A 897 20.99 -10.71 34.51
CA ASP A 897 20.85 -11.92 35.34
C ASP A 897 19.38 -12.31 35.65
N GLU A 898 18.45 -11.91 34.77
CA GLU A 898 17.03 -12.19 34.87
C GLU A 898 16.75 -13.70 34.79
N LYS A 899 16.19 -14.27 35.87
CA LYS A 899 15.76 -15.67 35.90
C LYS A 899 14.51 -15.91 35.05
N ASP A 900 13.55 -15.00 35.13
CA ASP A 900 12.30 -15.01 34.37
C ASP A 900 11.94 -13.58 33.92
N PRO A 901 11.43 -13.38 32.68
CA PRO A 901 11.01 -12.06 32.19
C PRO A 901 9.97 -11.34 33.08
N TYR A 902 10.27 -10.10 33.49
CA TYR A 902 9.27 -9.22 34.12
C TYR A 902 8.33 -8.60 33.07
N HIS A 903 7.05 -8.42 33.41
CA HIS A 903 6.04 -7.89 32.49
C HIS A 903 6.14 -6.38 32.30
N ALA A 904 7.16 -5.95 31.54
CA ALA A 904 7.44 -4.55 31.27
C ALA A 904 7.91 -4.32 29.82
N THR A 905 7.55 -3.16 29.26
CA THR A 905 7.90 -2.74 27.90
C THR A 905 8.71 -1.45 27.94
N ARG A 906 9.77 -1.38 27.13
CA ARG A 906 10.58 -0.17 26.97
C ARG A 906 10.01 0.68 25.83
N ILE A 907 9.78 1.97 26.09
CA ILE A 907 9.23 2.94 25.13
C ILE A 907 10.19 4.13 25.07
N VAL A 908 10.55 4.59 23.86
CA VAL A 908 11.50 5.70 23.67
C VAL A 908 10.84 6.81 22.87
N THR A 909 10.78 8.02 23.41
CA THR A 909 10.27 9.20 22.70
C THR A 909 11.31 9.77 21.73
N ARG A 910 10.92 10.70 20.84
CA ARG A 910 11.85 11.37 19.92
C ARG A 910 12.95 12.15 20.62
N SER A 911 12.64 12.72 21.78
CA SER A 911 13.56 13.45 22.64
C SER A 911 14.45 12.49 23.46
N LYS A 912 14.42 11.19 23.15
CA LYS A 912 15.17 10.11 23.80
C LYS A 912 14.80 9.92 25.27
N ILE A 913 13.62 10.38 25.68
CA ILE A 913 13.07 10.04 27.00
C ILE A 913 12.69 8.57 26.96
N VAL A 914 13.16 7.81 27.95
CA VAL A 914 12.91 6.38 28.02
C VAL A 914 11.88 6.14 29.12
N TYR A 915 10.75 5.56 28.76
CA TYR A 915 9.78 5.05 29.71
C TYR A 915 9.82 3.53 29.76
N VAL A 916 9.49 2.99 30.92
CA VAL A 916 9.25 1.57 31.13
C VAL A 916 7.81 1.42 31.59
N ALA A 917 6.95 0.90 30.71
CA ALA A 917 5.56 0.58 31.02
C ALA A 917 5.50 -0.80 31.68
N ALA A 918 5.22 -0.86 32.98
CA ALA A 918 5.32 -2.07 33.78
C ALA A 918 3.98 -2.48 34.41
N GLU A 919 3.76 -3.78 34.56
CA GLU A 919 2.71 -4.33 35.42
C GLU A 919 3.07 -4.12 36.90
N SER A 920 2.10 -3.72 37.74
CA SER A 920 2.32 -3.61 39.19
C SER A 920 2.74 -4.95 39.80
N PRO A 921 3.79 -4.99 40.65
CA PRO A 921 4.25 -6.23 41.26
C PRO A 921 3.18 -6.86 42.14
N THR A 922 3.31 -8.15 42.44
CA THR A 922 2.34 -8.89 43.26
C THR A 922 3.00 -9.48 44.50
N LYS A 923 2.27 -9.47 45.62
CA LYS A 923 2.68 -10.13 46.86
C LYS A 923 2.62 -11.66 46.74
N LYS A 924 3.55 -12.36 47.38
CA LYS A 924 3.50 -13.81 47.61
C LYS A 924 2.23 -14.15 48.40
N LYS A 925 1.30 -14.93 47.83
CA LYS A 925 -0.01 -15.22 48.46
C LYS A 925 -0.05 -16.49 49.33
N ASP A 926 0.92 -17.40 49.19
CA ASP A 926 1.10 -18.60 50.03
C ASP A 926 2.44 -19.28 49.68
N GLU A 927 3.06 -20.00 50.61
CA GLU A 927 4.31 -20.75 50.39
C GLU A 927 4.23 -21.77 49.23
N LYS A 928 3.02 -22.22 48.86
CA LYS A 928 2.84 -23.33 47.92
C LYS A 928 2.31 -22.98 46.53
N LYS A 929 1.89 -21.75 46.18
CA LYS A 929 1.19 -21.52 44.89
C LYS A 929 1.44 -20.23 44.08
N LYS A 930 2.23 -19.24 44.52
CA LYS A 930 2.68 -18.13 43.64
C LYS A 930 3.92 -17.43 44.17
N LEU A 931 5.00 -17.38 43.37
CA LEU A 931 6.17 -16.53 43.63
C LEU A 931 5.72 -15.06 43.57
N GLY A 932 6.10 -14.25 44.56
CA GLY A 932 5.91 -12.80 44.50
C GLY A 932 6.84 -12.19 43.44
N SER A 933 6.49 -11.02 42.92
CA SER A 933 7.25 -10.35 41.85
C SER A 933 7.85 -8.99 42.27
N CYS A 934 7.88 -8.71 43.57
CA CYS A 934 8.44 -7.46 44.10
C CYS A 934 9.97 -7.41 43.95
N ASP A 935 10.68 -8.52 44.18
CA ASP A 935 12.13 -8.61 43.95
C ASP A 935 12.46 -8.40 42.46
N ASP A 936 11.70 -9.03 41.55
CA ASP A 936 11.91 -8.85 40.11
C ASP A 936 11.69 -7.38 39.68
N PHE A 937 10.68 -6.72 40.26
CA PHE A 937 10.37 -5.32 39.99
C PHE A 937 11.51 -4.40 40.48
N TRP A 938 12.01 -4.59 41.70
CA TRP A 938 13.14 -3.81 42.20
C TRP A 938 14.43 -4.12 41.45
N ASN A 939 14.66 -5.37 41.05
CA ASN A 939 15.80 -5.73 40.22
C ASN A 939 15.76 -4.99 38.88
N MET A 940 14.61 -4.97 38.21
CA MET A 940 14.42 -4.17 36.98
C MET A 940 14.73 -2.69 37.21
N ILE A 941 14.20 -2.09 38.28
CA ILE A 941 14.40 -0.66 38.56
C ILE A 941 15.89 -0.34 38.80
N MET A 942 16.57 -1.16 39.60
CA MET A 942 17.98 -0.97 39.95
C MET A 942 18.89 -1.22 38.74
N ASP A 943 18.59 -2.23 37.92
CA ASP A 943 19.31 -2.53 36.67
C ASP A 943 19.18 -1.39 35.65
N GLN A 944 17.97 -0.87 35.46
CA GLN A 944 17.71 0.20 34.49
C GLN A 944 18.30 1.56 34.91
N GLY A 945 18.82 1.70 36.13
CA GLY A 945 19.38 2.98 36.55
C GLY A 945 18.31 4.00 36.94
N SER A 946 17.07 3.58 37.16
CA SER A 946 15.92 4.47 37.26
C SER A 946 15.90 5.30 38.54
N GLU A 947 15.56 6.58 38.40
CA GLU A 947 15.47 7.55 39.49
C GLU A 947 14.01 7.87 39.86
N PHE A 948 13.08 7.55 38.96
CA PHE A 948 11.67 7.88 39.06
C PHE A 948 10.77 6.66 38.88
N ILE A 949 9.78 6.55 39.76
CA ILE A 949 8.63 5.66 39.61
C ILE A 949 7.37 6.52 39.60
N VAL A 950 6.49 6.29 38.64
CA VAL A 950 5.17 6.91 38.53
C VAL A 950 4.11 5.81 38.65
N SER A 951 3.34 5.86 39.72
CA SER A 951 2.23 4.95 39.96
C SER A 951 0.90 5.59 39.55
N CYS A 952 0.33 5.08 38.46
CA CYS A 952 -0.93 5.50 37.87
C CYS A 952 -2.09 4.59 38.33
N SER A 953 -2.18 4.33 39.64
CA SER A 953 -3.26 3.55 40.25
C SER A 953 -3.65 4.11 41.60
N ALA A 954 -4.95 4.18 41.88
CA ALA A 954 -5.48 4.68 43.14
C ALA A 954 -4.94 3.91 44.35
N VAL A 955 -4.89 4.57 45.51
CA VAL A 955 -4.34 3.98 46.75
C VAL A 955 -5.04 2.68 47.12
N SER A 956 -6.36 2.62 46.94
CA SER A 956 -7.20 1.44 47.22
C SER A 956 -6.79 0.21 46.37
N GLU A 957 -6.53 0.41 45.08
CA GLU A 957 -6.11 -0.64 44.14
C GLU A 957 -4.64 -1.07 44.34
N MET A 958 -3.80 -0.15 44.82
CA MET A 958 -2.37 -0.36 45.06
C MET A 958 -2.01 -1.17 46.31
N SER A 959 -2.94 -1.31 47.25
CA SER A 959 -2.75 -2.12 48.47
C SER A 959 -2.24 -3.55 48.18
N SER A 960 -2.53 -4.07 46.99
CA SER A 960 -2.10 -5.38 46.50
C SER A 960 -0.65 -5.47 45.98
N ALA A 961 -0.02 -4.34 45.63
CA ALA A 961 1.30 -4.30 45.00
C ALA A 961 2.45 -4.40 46.01
N ASN A 962 2.28 -3.79 47.19
CA ASN A 962 3.08 -4.00 48.40
C ASN A 962 4.61 -3.90 48.21
N TYR A 963 5.12 -3.11 47.25
CA TYR A 963 6.56 -3.02 46.95
C TYR A 963 7.33 -1.96 47.77
N TYR A 964 6.65 -1.16 48.59
CA TYR A 964 7.22 -0.16 49.53
C TYR A 964 6.35 -0.04 50.80
N SER A 965 6.78 0.70 51.83
CA SER A 965 5.93 1.03 52.98
C SER A 965 5.26 2.40 52.79
N TYR A 966 3.99 2.51 53.17
CA TYR A 966 3.25 3.78 53.13
C TYR A 966 3.68 4.75 54.22
N LYS A 967 4.32 4.26 55.30
CA LYS A 967 4.72 5.11 56.42
C LYS A 967 6.17 5.55 56.30
N VAL A 968 6.41 6.81 56.63
CA VAL A 968 7.75 7.39 56.69
C VAL A 968 8.60 6.67 57.74
N ASN A 969 9.87 6.43 57.41
CA ASN A 969 10.87 5.67 58.16
C ASN A 969 10.60 4.17 58.35
N GLU A 970 9.50 3.63 57.81
CA GLU A 970 9.31 2.18 57.78
C GLU A 970 10.12 1.53 56.66
N VAL A 971 10.61 0.34 56.97
CA VAL A 971 11.42 -0.49 56.08
C VAL A 971 10.58 -1.66 55.60
N LYS A 972 10.70 -1.96 54.31
CA LYS A 972 10.17 -3.18 53.71
C LYS A 972 11.28 -4.04 53.16
N GLU A 973 11.30 -5.29 53.59
CA GLU A 973 12.31 -6.25 53.18
C GLU A 973 11.77 -7.24 52.15
N PHE A 974 12.55 -7.43 51.10
CA PHE A 974 12.41 -8.41 50.04
C PHE A 974 13.61 -9.37 50.08
N GLU A 975 13.64 -10.37 49.19
CA GLU A 975 14.73 -11.37 49.18
C GLU A 975 16.09 -10.71 48.91
N GLN A 976 16.18 -9.85 47.89
CA GLN A 976 17.39 -9.14 47.51
C GLN A 976 17.40 -7.68 48.01
N PHE A 977 16.24 -7.04 48.13
CA PHE A 977 16.17 -5.58 48.37
C PHE A 977 15.61 -5.21 49.74
N LYS A 978 16.08 -4.08 50.28
CA LYS A 978 15.52 -3.41 51.45
C LYS A 978 15.12 -1.99 51.05
N VAL A 979 13.83 -1.66 51.20
CA VAL A 979 13.25 -0.39 50.74
C VAL A 979 12.75 0.40 51.94
N THR A 980 13.33 1.59 52.14
CA THR A 980 12.97 2.48 53.24
C THR A 980 12.28 3.72 52.68
N THR A 981 11.07 4.02 53.15
CA THR A 981 10.35 5.25 52.76
C THR A 981 10.86 6.41 53.61
N LYS A 982 11.71 7.29 53.06
CA LYS A 982 12.36 8.38 53.81
C LYS A 982 11.47 9.59 54.00
N THR A 983 10.66 9.90 53.00
CA THR A 983 9.77 11.06 53.01
C THR A 983 8.45 10.72 52.34
N GLU A 984 7.41 11.43 52.74
CA GLU A 984 6.12 11.47 52.07
C GLU A 984 5.67 12.91 52.05
N THR A 985 5.56 13.49 50.86
CA THR A 985 5.20 14.90 50.69
C THR A 985 4.09 15.04 49.66
N PRO A 986 3.11 15.93 49.88
CA PRO A 986 2.13 16.25 48.85
C PRO A 986 2.87 16.98 47.71
N PHE A 987 2.90 16.36 46.53
CA PHE A 987 3.44 16.99 45.32
C PHE A 987 2.39 17.92 44.69
N ILE A 988 1.16 17.43 44.61
CA ILE A 988 -0.03 18.22 44.31
C ILE A 988 -1.05 17.88 45.37
N LYS A 989 -1.48 18.91 46.10
CA LYS A 989 -2.38 18.79 47.23
C LYS A 989 -3.58 17.90 46.87
N ASP A 990 -3.79 16.86 47.69
CA ASP A 990 -4.87 15.88 47.62
C ASP A 990 -4.94 15.03 46.32
N LYS A 991 -3.98 15.16 45.39
CA LYS A 991 -4.01 14.49 44.07
C LYS A 991 -2.80 13.60 43.80
N VAL A 992 -1.60 14.07 44.15
CA VAL A 992 -0.34 13.35 43.91
C VAL A 992 0.57 13.47 45.11
N THR A 993 1.06 12.33 45.59
CA THR A 993 2.08 12.25 46.64
C THR A 993 3.43 11.91 46.02
N CYS A 994 4.50 12.57 46.47
CA CYS A 994 5.87 12.21 46.15
C CYS A 994 6.56 11.63 47.39
N ARG A 995 7.15 10.45 47.23
CA ARG A 995 7.93 9.76 48.27
C ARG A 995 9.37 9.60 47.82
N GLU A 996 10.31 9.68 48.75
CA GLU A 996 11.69 9.26 48.51
C GLU A 996 11.90 7.87 49.09
N LEU A 997 12.18 6.90 48.22
CA LEU A 997 12.40 5.50 48.56
C LEU A 997 13.90 5.21 48.49
N GLU A 998 14.53 4.95 49.63
CA GLU A 998 15.91 4.47 49.68
C GLU A 998 15.92 2.95 49.51
N VAL A 999 16.56 2.47 48.44
CA VAL A 999 16.64 1.06 48.07
C VAL A 999 18.06 0.57 48.26
N GLN A 1000 18.24 -0.39 49.15
CA GLN A 1000 19.50 -1.08 49.41
C GLN A 1000 19.44 -2.50 48.85
N ASP A 1001 20.45 -2.88 48.07
CA ASP A 1001 20.64 -4.27 47.60
C ASP A 1001 21.48 -5.04 48.62
N LYS A 1002 20.91 -6.11 49.19
CA LYS A 1002 21.55 -6.99 50.18
C LYS A 1002 22.72 -7.79 49.60
N THR A 1003 22.75 -7.99 48.27
CA THR A 1003 23.80 -8.73 47.57
C THR A 1003 25.00 -7.85 47.21
N GLY A 1004 24.84 -6.53 47.24
CA GLY A 1004 25.88 -5.57 46.84
C GLY A 1004 26.11 -5.46 45.34
N VAL A 1005 25.26 -6.07 44.50
CA VAL A 1005 25.37 -5.95 43.03
C VAL A 1005 25.09 -4.52 42.57
N TYR A 1006 24.08 -3.87 43.17
CA TYR A 1006 23.75 -2.47 42.90
C TYR A 1006 24.08 -1.55 44.09
N PRO A 1007 24.54 -0.31 43.84
CA PRO A 1007 24.70 0.67 44.91
C PRO A 1007 23.35 1.08 45.49
N THR A 1008 23.31 1.50 46.76
CA THR A 1008 22.12 2.09 47.36
C THR A 1008 21.69 3.33 46.60
N ARG A 1009 20.39 3.46 46.31
CA ARG A 1009 19.82 4.60 45.57
C ARG A 1009 18.58 5.14 46.25
N THR A 1010 18.36 6.44 46.10
CA THR A 1010 17.10 7.09 46.46
C THR A 1010 16.28 7.32 45.20
N ILE A 1011 15.05 6.81 45.19
CA ILE A 1011 14.14 6.84 44.04
C ILE A 1011 12.94 7.69 44.41
N LYS A 1012 12.58 8.65 43.55
CA LYS A 1012 11.38 9.46 43.71
C LYS A 1012 10.17 8.72 43.16
N HIS A 1013 9.18 8.50 44.02
CA HIS A 1013 7.96 7.78 43.74
C HIS A 1013 6.79 8.76 43.71
N PHE A 1014 6.27 9.05 42.52
CA PHE A 1014 5.07 9.83 42.32
C PHE A 1014 3.86 8.91 42.28
N HIS A 1015 2.87 9.17 43.12
CA HIS A 1015 1.67 8.34 43.24
C HIS A 1015 0.42 9.20 43.06
N PHE A 1016 -0.33 8.94 41.99
CA PHE A 1016 -1.66 9.50 41.79
C PHE A 1016 -2.67 8.84 42.71
N LEU A 1017 -3.30 9.63 43.58
CA LEU A 1017 -4.14 9.11 44.67
C LEU A 1017 -5.52 8.61 44.18
N GLU A 1018 -6.06 9.23 43.13
CA GLU A 1018 -7.42 9.00 42.62
C GLU A 1018 -7.48 8.56 41.14
N TRP A 1019 -6.42 7.92 40.63
CA TRP A 1019 -6.42 7.39 39.27
C TRP A 1019 -6.88 5.92 39.25
N TYR A 1020 -8.18 5.71 39.26
CA TYR A 1020 -8.80 4.37 39.26
C TYR A 1020 -8.68 3.67 37.91
N SER A 1021 -8.44 2.36 37.90
CA SER A 1021 -8.31 1.56 36.67
C SER A 1021 -9.54 1.60 35.75
N VAL A 1022 -10.73 1.80 36.33
CA VAL A 1022 -12.00 1.87 35.60
C VAL A 1022 -12.34 3.27 35.08
N SER A 1023 -11.46 4.26 35.27
CA SER A 1023 -11.80 5.68 35.15
C SER A 1023 -10.63 6.54 34.63
N ILE A 1024 -10.97 7.74 34.17
CA ILE A 1024 -10.00 8.79 33.81
C ILE A 1024 -9.95 9.86 34.91
N LEU A 1025 -8.85 10.61 35.00
CA LEU A 1025 -8.78 11.77 35.92
C LEU A 1025 -9.76 12.87 35.49
N LYS A 1026 -10.12 13.73 36.45
CA LYS A 1026 -11.03 14.88 36.23
C LYS A 1026 -10.31 16.11 35.65
N GLU A 1027 -9.00 16.03 35.41
CA GLU A 1027 -8.16 17.12 34.91
C GLU A 1027 -6.76 16.60 34.48
N HIS A 1028 -6.11 17.32 33.57
CA HIS A 1028 -4.77 16.98 33.06
C HIS A 1028 -3.61 17.63 33.83
N GLU A 1029 -3.88 18.66 34.64
CA GLU A 1029 -2.84 19.40 35.38
C GLU A 1029 -1.92 18.48 36.21
N PRO A 1030 -2.43 17.48 36.96
CA PRO A 1030 -1.56 16.62 37.75
C PRO A 1030 -0.62 15.75 36.93
N VAL A 1031 -1.09 15.28 35.77
CA VAL A 1031 -0.26 14.51 34.83
C VAL A 1031 0.84 15.39 34.25
N PHE A 1032 0.48 16.62 33.87
CA PHE A 1032 1.43 17.58 33.33
C PHE A 1032 2.55 17.93 34.29
N GLU A 1033 2.24 18.23 35.55
CA GLU A 1033 3.24 18.59 36.55
C GLU A 1033 4.20 17.43 36.86
N VAL A 1034 3.71 16.18 36.90
CA VAL A 1034 4.59 15.01 37.06
C VAL A 1034 5.46 14.82 35.82
N LEU A 1035 4.91 14.95 34.61
CA LEU A 1035 5.68 14.91 33.35
C LEU A 1035 6.80 15.97 33.33
N ASN A 1036 6.53 17.20 33.78
CA ASN A 1036 7.53 18.27 33.86
C ASN A 1036 8.75 17.90 34.72
N VAL A 1037 8.55 17.07 35.74
CA VAL A 1037 9.66 16.59 36.57
C VAL A 1037 10.35 15.39 35.92
N VAL A 1038 9.60 14.32 35.62
CA VAL A 1038 10.21 13.04 35.22
C VAL A 1038 10.86 13.11 33.83
N ASN A 1039 10.40 14.00 32.95
CA ASN A 1039 10.95 14.16 31.59
C ASN A 1039 12.31 14.86 31.56
N THR A 1040 12.77 15.38 32.71
CA THR A 1040 14.14 15.91 32.84
C THR A 1040 15.18 14.81 33.02
N SER A 1041 14.74 13.58 33.31
CA SER A 1041 15.60 12.41 33.51
C SER A 1041 16.26 11.96 32.20
N THR A 1042 17.56 11.65 32.27
CA THR A 1042 18.27 10.90 31.21
C THR A 1042 18.22 9.38 31.43
N LYS A 1043 17.69 8.94 32.58
CA LYS A 1043 17.49 7.55 32.97
C LYS A 1043 16.04 7.09 32.70
N PRO A 1044 15.79 5.79 32.50
CA PRO A 1044 14.44 5.28 32.29
C PRO A 1044 13.48 5.65 33.44
N VAL A 1045 12.31 6.17 33.09
CA VAL A 1045 11.21 6.47 34.02
C VAL A 1045 10.27 5.27 34.09
N ILE A 1046 10.11 4.71 35.28
CA ILE A 1046 9.26 3.54 35.48
C ILE A 1046 7.83 4.02 35.69
N VAL A 1047 6.90 3.57 34.85
CA VAL A 1047 5.48 3.93 34.96
C VAL A 1047 4.69 2.64 35.05
N HIS A 1048 3.80 2.55 36.04
CA HIS A 1048 2.98 1.35 36.19
C HIS A 1048 1.55 1.66 36.65
N ASP A 1049 0.66 0.75 36.28
CA ASP A 1049 -0.68 0.60 36.81
C ASP A 1049 -0.91 -0.88 37.11
N SER A 1050 -2.15 -1.32 37.31
CA SER A 1050 -2.46 -2.72 37.61
C SER A 1050 -1.97 -3.72 36.54
N LEU A 1051 -1.95 -3.35 35.25
CA LEU A 1051 -1.62 -4.20 34.09
C LEU A 1051 -0.48 -3.67 33.20
N GLY A 1052 -0.01 -2.45 33.45
CA GLY A 1052 0.97 -1.71 32.65
C GLY A 1052 0.47 -1.30 31.27
N CYS A 1053 -0.84 -1.08 31.09
CA CYS A 1053 -1.44 -0.89 29.77
C CYS A 1053 -2.49 0.22 29.68
N GLU A 1054 -3.15 0.60 30.78
CA GLU A 1054 -4.27 1.53 30.76
C GLU A 1054 -3.75 2.94 31.07
N SER A 1055 -3.87 3.38 32.33
CA SER A 1055 -3.43 4.69 32.82
C SER A 1055 -1.91 4.90 32.64
N THR A 1056 -1.13 3.81 32.66
CA THR A 1056 0.30 3.80 32.30
C THR A 1056 0.52 4.31 30.88
N MET A 1057 -0.23 3.77 29.91
CA MET A 1057 -0.06 4.13 28.51
C MET A 1057 -0.72 5.45 28.18
N ILE A 1058 -1.69 5.91 28.97
CA ILE A 1058 -2.17 7.29 28.90
C ILE A 1058 -1.07 8.26 29.32
N PHE A 1059 -0.44 8.04 30.49
CA PHE A 1059 0.63 8.90 30.99
C PHE A 1059 1.80 9.00 29.99
N ILE A 1060 2.29 7.85 29.51
CA ILE A 1060 3.37 7.78 28.52
C ILE A 1060 2.91 8.33 27.17
N GLY A 1061 1.70 7.96 26.74
CA GLY A 1061 1.14 8.30 25.44
C GLY A 1061 0.89 9.79 25.27
N ILE A 1062 0.52 10.52 26.34
CA ILE A 1062 0.39 11.98 26.31
C ILE A 1062 1.72 12.62 25.89
N GLN A 1063 2.86 12.21 26.48
CA GLN A 1063 4.17 12.71 26.09
C GLN A 1063 4.57 12.22 24.69
N TYR A 1064 4.38 10.93 24.41
CA TYR A 1064 4.79 10.32 23.14
C TYR A 1064 4.10 10.97 21.95
N VAL A 1065 2.76 11.04 21.97
CA VAL A 1065 1.97 11.64 20.91
C VAL A 1065 2.24 13.14 20.81
N TYR A 1066 2.42 13.84 21.93
CA TYR A 1066 2.83 15.24 21.94
C TYR A 1066 4.13 15.46 21.16
N GLU A 1067 5.15 14.63 21.37
CA GLU A 1067 6.43 14.74 20.64
C GLU A 1067 6.32 14.38 19.17
N GLU A 1068 5.53 13.35 18.82
CA GLU A 1068 5.27 12.99 17.42
C GLU A 1068 4.57 14.13 16.67
N VAL A 1069 3.59 14.77 17.29
CA VAL A 1069 2.89 15.93 16.72
C VAL A 1069 3.79 17.15 16.61
N LEU A 1070 4.68 17.38 17.58
CA LEU A 1070 5.66 18.48 17.48
C LEU A 1070 6.67 18.26 16.35
N PHE A 1071 7.08 17.02 16.14
CA PHE A 1071 8.01 16.65 15.08
C PHE A 1071 7.35 16.74 13.70
N ASN A 1072 6.15 16.18 13.57
CA ASN A 1072 5.35 16.22 12.35
C ASN A 1072 3.90 16.59 12.68
N PRO A 1073 3.54 17.89 12.64
CA PRO A 1073 2.17 18.33 12.94
C PRO A 1073 1.09 17.77 12.01
N LYS A 1074 1.46 17.14 10.89
CA LYS A 1074 0.54 16.46 9.96
C LYS A 1074 0.35 14.97 10.25
N VAL A 1075 0.97 14.45 11.31
CA VAL A 1075 0.80 13.06 11.73
C VAL A 1075 -0.65 12.81 12.11
N LYS A 1076 -1.19 11.65 11.73
CA LYS A 1076 -2.55 11.27 12.14
C LYS A 1076 -2.51 10.68 13.53
N PHE A 1077 -3.37 11.17 14.42
CA PHE A 1077 -3.49 10.69 15.79
C PHE A 1077 -3.56 9.16 15.88
N TRP A 1078 -4.47 8.54 15.11
CA TRP A 1078 -4.71 7.10 15.14
C TRP A 1078 -3.56 6.24 14.59
N ASP A 1079 -2.69 6.80 13.74
CA ASP A 1079 -1.48 6.09 13.29
C ASP A 1079 -0.48 5.97 14.46
N VAL A 1080 -0.33 7.03 15.26
CA VAL A 1080 0.53 7.02 16.46
C VAL A 1080 -0.05 6.13 17.57
N ILE A 1081 -1.38 6.12 17.75
CA ILE A 1081 -2.04 5.22 18.70
C ILE A 1081 -1.83 3.75 18.30
N ARG A 1082 -1.91 3.42 17.00
CA ARG A 1082 -1.61 2.08 16.52
C ARG A 1082 -0.17 1.67 16.82
N GLU A 1083 0.78 2.58 16.59
CA GLU A 1083 2.20 2.34 16.90
C GLU A 1083 2.41 2.04 18.40
N LEU A 1084 1.79 2.82 19.30
CA LEU A 1084 1.83 2.53 20.74
C LEU A 1084 1.20 1.18 21.10
N CYS A 1085 0.10 0.81 20.43
CA CYS A 1085 -0.53 -0.50 20.57
C CYS A 1085 0.34 -1.66 20.06
N ASP A 1086 1.18 -1.43 19.04
CA ASP A 1086 2.14 -2.41 18.54
C ASP A 1086 3.35 -2.54 19.47
N ILE A 1087 3.80 -1.44 20.08
CA ILE A 1087 4.89 -1.43 21.06
C ILE A 1087 4.46 -2.13 22.36
N ARG A 1088 3.30 -1.75 22.93
CA ARG A 1088 2.72 -2.35 24.15
C ARG A 1088 1.35 -2.92 23.81
N TRP A 1089 1.29 -4.23 23.62
CA TRP A 1089 0.03 -4.90 23.31
C TRP A 1089 -0.99 -4.70 24.45
N GLY A 1090 -2.23 -4.37 24.06
CA GLY A 1090 -3.30 -4.11 25.02
C GLY A 1090 -3.32 -2.69 25.59
N SER A 1091 -2.53 -1.77 25.04
CA SER A 1091 -2.61 -0.33 25.39
C SER A 1091 -4.04 0.21 25.31
N PHE A 1092 -4.38 1.11 26.24
CA PHE A 1092 -5.64 1.86 26.32
C PHE A 1092 -6.90 1.04 26.62
N GLY A 1093 -6.75 -0.22 27.11
CA GLY A 1093 -7.85 -1.02 27.66
C GLY A 1093 -9.04 -1.31 26.73
N GLN A 1094 -8.95 -0.96 25.45
CA GLN A 1094 -10.08 -0.85 24.51
C GLN A 1094 -11.21 0.09 24.99
N LYS A 1095 -10.88 1.11 25.81
CA LYS A 1095 -11.84 2.09 26.30
C LYS A 1095 -11.73 3.39 25.50
N ASP A 1096 -12.85 3.84 24.95
CA ASP A 1096 -12.95 5.07 24.17
C ASP A 1096 -12.59 6.31 25.00
N GLU A 1097 -13.03 6.36 26.26
CA GLU A 1097 -12.73 7.42 27.22
C GLU A 1097 -11.22 7.62 27.51
N GLU A 1098 -10.41 6.55 27.48
CA GLU A 1098 -8.95 6.62 27.70
C GLU A 1098 -8.24 7.31 26.52
N THR A 1099 -8.61 6.96 25.29
CA THR A 1099 -8.03 7.60 24.09
C THR A 1099 -8.51 9.03 23.88
N MET A 1100 -9.74 9.36 24.31
CA MET A 1100 -10.21 10.75 24.35
C MET A 1100 -9.47 11.57 25.40
N TYR A 1101 -9.22 11.00 26.59
CA TYR A 1101 -8.42 11.64 27.63
C TYR A 1101 -6.98 11.87 27.13
N LEU A 1102 -6.34 10.88 26.52
CA LEU A 1102 -5.02 11.06 25.91
C LEU A 1102 -5.02 12.20 24.87
N LEU A 1103 -5.99 12.22 23.95
CA LEU A 1103 -6.09 13.26 22.90
C LEU A 1103 -6.25 14.66 23.50
N THR A 1104 -7.15 14.81 24.47
CA THR A 1104 -7.37 16.10 25.15
C THR A 1104 -6.17 16.50 26.02
N GLY A 1105 -5.42 15.55 26.56
CA GLY A 1105 -4.14 15.79 27.23
C GLY A 1105 -3.05 16.29 26.29
N VAL A 1106 -2.97 15.73 25.08
CA VAL A 1106 -2.09 16.26 24.02
C VAL A 1106 -2.49 17.69 23.65
N PHE A 1107 -3.78 17.98 23.54
CA PHE A 1107 -4.26 19.36 23.32
C PHE A 1107 -3.84 20.28 24.46
N TYR A 1108 -3.99 19.85 25.72
CA TYR A 1108 -3.56 20.62 26.88
C TYR A 1108 -2.06 20.98 26.80
N LEU A 1109 -1.19 20.00 26.52
CA LEU A 1109 0.25 20.24 26.37
C LEU A 1109 0.59 21.17 25.20
N LEU A 1110 -0.02 20.96 24.03
CA LEU A 1110 0.20 21.79 22.85
C LEU A 1110 -0.26 23.24 23.09
N ILE A 1111 -1.45 23.41 23.67
CA ILE A 1111 -2.02 24.72 23.96
C ILE A 1111 -1.15 25.47 24.98
N LYS A 1112 -0.70 24.81 26.06
CA LYS A 1112 0.21 25.42 27.05
C LYS A 1112 1.57 25.76 26.42
N LYS A 1113 2.17 24.85 25.64
CA LYS A 1113 3.48 25.08 24.97
C LYS A 1113 3.43 26.29 24.03
N PHE A 1114 2.37 26.42 23.24
CA PHE A 1114 2.23 27.48 22.23
C PHE A 1114 1.42 28.70 22.69
N LYS A 1115 1.01 28.74 23.96
CA LYS A 1115 0.16 29.78 24.55
C LYS A 1115 -1.07 30.08 23.69
N LEU A 1116 -1.79 29.02 23.30
CA LEU A 1116 -3.03 29.11 22.51
C LEU A 1116 -4.23 29.37 23.41
N GLN A 1117 -5.38 29.69 22.80
CA GLN A 1117 -6.64 29.76 23.55
C GLN A 1117 -7.01 28.37 24.08
N MET A 1118 -7.45 28.32 25.34
CA MET A 1118 -7.86 27.07 26.00
C MET A 1118 -9.20 26.52 25.48
N THR A 1119 -9.95 27.30 24.69
CA THR A 1119 -11.29 26.95 24.18
C THR A 1119 -11.37 25.53 23.59
N PRO A 1120 -10.45 25.09 22.70
CA PRO A 1120 -10.51 23.75 22.14
C PRO A 1120 -10.35 22.64 23.20
N TYR A 1121 -9.49 22.86 24.19
CA TYR A 1121 -9.35 21.94 25.31
C TYR A 1121 -10.60 21.95 26.19
N THR A 1122 -11.11 23.12 26.59
CA THR A 1122 -12.23 23.21 27.53
C THR A 1122 -13.51 22.62 26.95
N GLU A 1123 -13.79 22.84 25.66
CA GLU A 1123 -14.95 22.28 24.98
C GLU A 1123 -14.84 20.76 24.85
N ASP A 1124 -13.71 20.25 24.36
CA ASP A 1124 -13.52 18.82 24.14
C ASP A 1124 -13.41 18.05 25.45
N PHE A 1125 -12.80 18.66 26.48
CA PHE A 1125 -12.77 18.08 27.82
C PHE A 1125 -14.18 18.03 28.44
N ALA A 1126 -15.03 19.02 28.20
CA ALA A 1126 -16.43 18.96 28.64
C ALA A 1126 -17.22 17.85 27.92
N ILE A 1127 -16.94 17.61 26.63
CA ILE A 1127 -17.52 16.49 25.87
C ILE A 1127 -17.04 15.16 26.47
N LEU A 1128 -15.74 15.00 26.72
CA LEU A 1128 -15.17 13.83 27.38
C LEU A 1128 -15.82 13.55 28.74
N MET A 1129 -15.95 14.57 29.59
CA MET A 1129 -16.62 14.43 30.89
C MET A 1129 -18.10 14.07 30.76
N SER A 1130 -18.76 14.50 29.68
CA SER A 1130 -20.13 14.09 29.35
C SER A 1130 -20.23 12.64 28.86
N CYS A 1131 -19.23 12.16 28.11
CA CYS A 1131 -19.08 10.75 27.74
C CYS A 1131 -18.91 9.88 29.00
N ARG A 1132 -17.97 10.26 29.88
CA ARG A 1132 -17.71 9.58 31.16
C ARG A 1132 -18.98 9.43 32.01
N LYS A 1133 -19.73 10.52 32.22
CA LYS A 1133 -21.00 10.49 32.97
C LYS A 1133 -22.02 9.53 32.36
N ALA A 1134 -22.03 9.40 31.04
CA ALA A 1134 -22.95 8.50 30.33
C ALA A 1134 -22.57 7.04 30.50
N ILE A 1135 -21.27 6.73 30.38
CA ILE A 1135 -20.72 5.40 30.59
C ILE A 1135 -20.99 4.95 32.04
N LYS A 1136 -20.81 5.84 33.02
CA LYS A 1136 -21.17 5.59 34.43
C LYS A 1136 -22.65 5.21 34.56
N ARG A 1137 -23.57 6.01 33.99
CA ARG A 1137 -25.02 5.71 33.98
C ARG A 1137 -25.38 4.40 33.26
N GLU A 1138 -24.78 4.12 32.10
CA GLU A 1138 -25.02 2.87 31.36
C GLU A 1138 -24.58 1.65 32.18
N LYS A 1139 -23.44 1.74 32.88
CA LYS A 1139 -22.97 0.69 33.80
C LYS A 1139 -23.91 0.55 35.00
N ASP A 1140 -24.36 1.66 35.58
CA ASP A 1140 -25.35 1.68 36.66
C ASP A 1140 -26.66 0.99 36.28
N ASP A 1141 -27.24 1.37 35.14
CA ASP A 1141 -28.52 0.83 34.68
C ASP A 1141 -28.39 -0.66 34.36
N LYS A 1142 -27.29 -1.06 33.74
CA LYS A 1142 -26.98 -2.47 33.47
C LYS A 1142 -26.82 -3.26 34.77
N TYR A 1143 -26.17 -2.69 35.78
CA TYR A 1143 -26.03 -3.32 37.08
C TYR A 1143 -27.37 -3.40 37.83
N LYS A 1144 -28.15 -2.31 37.89
CA LYS A 1144 -29.50 -2.30 38.49
C LYS A 1144 -30.41 -3.33 37.84
N LYS A 1145 -30.33 -3.49 36.52
CA LYS A 1145 -31.06 -4.53 35.78
C LYS A 1145 -30.59 -5.93 36.18
N LYS A 1146 -29.29 -6.19 36.18
CA LYS A 1146 -28.70 -7.49 36.60
C LYS A 1146 -29.03 -7.80 38.07
N PHE A 1147 -29.01 -6.79 38.94
CA PHE A 1147 -29.38 -6.87 40.35
C PHE A 1147 -30.87 -7.21 40.51
N ALA A 1148 -31.77 -6.55 39.79
CA ALA A 1148 -33.20 -6.85 39.79
C ALA A 1148 -33.51 -8.26 39.24
N GLU A 1149 -32.77 -8.72 38.23
CA GLU A 1149 -32.86 -10.08 37.68
C GLU A 1149 -32.41 -11.14 38.70
N VAL A 1150 -31.29 -10.91 39.39
CA VAL A 1150 -30.78 -11.80 40.46
C VAL A 1150 -31.70 -11.80 41.69
N GLN A 1151 -32.27 -10.65 42.05
CA GLN A 1151 -33.22 -10.50 43.15
C GLN A 1151 -34.54 -11.26 42.87
N LYS A 1152 -35.02 -11.26 41.62
CA LYS A 1152 -36.14 -12.10 41.17
C LYS A 1152 -35.81 -13.59 41.18
N ALA A 1153 -34.58 -13.97 40.81
CA ALA A 1153 -34.17 -15.37 40.71
C ALA A 1153 -33.89 -16.06 42.05
N THR A 1154 -33.56 -15.30 43.11
CA THR A 1154 -33.10 -15.86 44.41
C THR A 1154 -34.07 -15.65 45.57
N GLY A 1155 -35.28 -15.13 45.31
CA GLY A 1155 -36.33 -15.00 46.34
C GLY A 1155 -35.93 -14.14 47.55
N GLY A 1156 -34.93 -13.27 47.39
CA GLY A 1156 -34.44 -12.40 48.45
C GLY A 1156 -33.65 -13.09 49.58
N GLN A 1157 -33.12 -14.31 49.38
CA GLN A 1157 -32.34 -15.01 50.44
C GLN A 1157 -30.81 -15.08 50.19
N ALA A 1158 -30.32 -14.58 49.06
CA ALA A 1158 -28.88 -14.53 48.76
C ALA A 1158 -28.30 -13.10 48.83
N PHE A 1159 -28.64 -12.34 49.88
CA PHE A 1159 -28.24 -10.93 49.98
C PHE A 1159 -26.80 -10.67 50.43
N ALA A 1160 -26.01 -11.70 50.74
CA ALA A 1160 -24.67 -11.51 51.33
C ALA A 1160 -23.48 -11.92 50.45
N PHE A 1161 -23.68 -12.49 49.26
CA PHE A 1161 -22.60 -13.15 48.51
C PHE A 1161 -22.35 -12.66 47.08
N LEU A 1162 -23.12 -11.69 46.59
CA LEU A 1162 -22.91 -11.07 45.26
C LEU A 1162 -22.61 -9.57 45.38
N GLU A 1163 -21.63 -9.21 46.21
CA GLU A 1163 -20.82 -8.04 45.91
C GLU A 1163 -19.73 -8.49 44.93
N ASP A 1164 -20.01 -8.37 43.63
CA ASP A 1164 -18.97 -8.50 42.61
C ASP A 1164 -17.88 -7.45 42.91
N ASN A 1165 -16.60 -7.77 42.74
CA ASN A 1165 -15.51 -6.83 43.03
C ASN A 1165 -15.66 -5.52 42.21
N GLU A 1166 -16.26 -5.61 41.01
CA GLU A 1166 -16.62 -4.45 40.17
C GLU A 1166 -17.61 -3.50 40.87
N TYR A 1167 -18.55 -3.99 41.70
CA TYR A 1167 -19.52 -3.15 42.40
C TYR A 1167 -18.91 -2.44 43.63
N LYS A 1168 -17.94 -3.08 44.30
CA LYS A 1168 -17.17 -2.45 45.39
C LYS A 1168 -16.27 -1.31 44.88
N GLU A 1169 -15.59 -1.53 43.75
CA GLU A 1169 -14.84 -0.46 43.06
C GLU A 1169 -15.79 0.66 42.58
N PHE A 1170 -16.96 0.31 42.04
CA PHE A 1170 -17.95 1.28 41.58
C PHE A 1170 -18.60 2.12 42.71
N LYS A 1171 -19.02 1.51 43.82
CA LYS A 1171 -19.56 2.25 44.99
C LYS A 1171 -18.51 3.13 45.67
N SER A 1172 -17.23 2.74 45.62
CA SER A 1172 -16.15 3.56 46.17
C SER A 1172 -15.97 4.89 45.42
N GLU A 1173 -16.36 4.98 44.13
CA GLU A 1173 -16.44 6.25 43.39
C GLU A 1173 -17.67 7.12 43.75
N GLU A 1174 -18.76 6.54 44.30
CA GLU A 1174 -19.97 7.29 44.71
C GLU A 1174 -19.83 7.92 46.11
N THR A 1175 -19.23 7.21 47.08
CA THR A 1175 -19.05 7.70 48.46
C THR A 1175 -18.05 8.85 48.64
N PHE A 1176 -17.36 9.27 47.56
CA PHE A 1176 -16.48 10.45 47.56
C PHE A 1176 -17.05 11.61 46.71
N GLU A 1177 -18.25 11.47 46.13
CA GLU A 1177 -18.96 12.54 45.38
C GLU A 1177 -20.07 13.25 46.19
N GLU A 1178 -20.37 12.81 47.42
CA GLU A 1178 -21.03 13.61 48.48
C GLU A 1178 -19.98 14.18 49.45
#